data_AF-A0A2K2FG14-F1
#
_entry.id   AF-A0A2K2FG14-F1
#
_cell.length_a   1.000
_cell.length_b   1.000
_cell.length_c   1.000
_cell.angle_alpha   90.00
_cell.angle_beta   90.00
_cell.angle_gamma   90.00
#
_symmetry.space_group_name_H-M   'P 1'
#
loop_
_entity.id
_entity.type
_entity.pdbx_description
1 polymer ?
#
loop_
_entity_poly.entity_id
_entity_poly.type
_entity_poly.pdbx_seq_one_letter_code
_entity_poly.pdbx_strand_id
1 'polypeptide(L)'
;MTGLKRKIVSVFLCFVLIFSVLPVYAAESVQYVTREQAVARLLETIGTGALSKTEGDISVFSDADRVSPEFADELGIAVANGIIDGIPGSELNPSENITRLEFAVIISRSIRELPIVKPKLAFSDVPAENAGDVSRLVQAGIINGYGNGNFGAEDFLTQNQLNIILDRIEKLSETRPQDDFYYAVNKDWLKTAKLPAGYPTYSSFSEVDINNSNKLKAIVKDLIDNADTWQEGTIEQKMADFYSTIVDVENRNKEGIEPIKPYLDRISEAKTVQELIDISAQFENEIGLSLLFGFGPSIDFVDSSRYVLYGSGLSTALPSVYMLNENPQIKALYENFIAQMFILTGSTEESALKSAQDIYAFEKIVAASTLSNEEASRVENIYNPMTVDEVADMFKGVDIKKYLKDLGYENVENVIITDVGLMRKTGELMTDENLEVLKDYARYYLVINTASFLSEDLENAINAFNSAFMGIDSTLSQEDKAFNMLNSVMSSYLGRIYVERYFSEEAKKDVEDIVSEIIAAFEKRIQALDWMTDETKAAAISKLKAIKLKIGYPDTWEDPLSNIEIKSYDEGGSLLGNILAITAAQAKYSKSLLSKPVDKSKWSIPPHMVNAFYNATSNEIIFPAGILQAPFYDVNASREQNLGGIGTVIAHEITHAFDNNGAQFDKDGNMKNWWKDEDYITFQQKCQQVIDLYEGLEIAPGAVVSGALTLSENVADIGAMACILDIAANMEDVNYKELFESNARIWRMTATNQIYQLLATQDVHAPNKFRVNQVLRNFQEFYDTYGIEEGDMLYLAPEDRVTVW
;
A
#
# COMPACT_ATOMS: atom_id res chain seq x y z
N MET A 1 61.62 64.78 3.85
CA MET A 1 61.77 64.10 5.15
C MET A 1 60.69 64.59 6.08
N THR A 2 59.76 63.71 6.48
CA THR A 2 58.72 63.80 7.55
C THR A 2 57.38 63.30 7.02
N GLY A 3 57.02 62.08 7.39
CA GLY A 3 55.76 61.44 6.98
C GLY A 3 55.62 60.00 7.49
N LEU A 4 56.74 59.30 7.72
CA LEU A 4 56.72 57.88 8.09
C LEU A 4 56.81 57.58 9.59
N LYS A 5 57.10 58.56 10.46
CA LYS A 5 57.21 58.33 11.93
C LYS A 5 55.97 58.71 12.75
N ARG A 6 54.88 59.18 12.13
CA ARG A 6 53.60 59.45 12.83
C ARG A 6 52.55 58.33 12.72
N LYS A 7 52.78 57.31 11.87
CA LYS A 7 51.83 56.19 11.69
C LYS A 7 52.09 54.96 12.57
N ILE A 8 53.21 54.88 13.30
CA ILE A 8 53.52 53.72 14.14
C ILE A 8 53.16 53.94 15.63
N VAL A 9 53.01 55.19 16.09
CA VAL A 9 52.70 55.49 17.51
C VAL A 9 51.20 55.61 17.80
N SER A 10 50.35 55.86 16.80
CA SER A 10 48.89 55.84 16.98
C SER A 10 48.28 54.43 16.90
N VAL A 11 49.02 53.43 16.37
CA VAL A 11 48.53 52.04 16.29
C VAL A 11 48.74 51.29 17.60
N PHE A 12 49.70 51.69 18.45
CA PHE A 12 49.97 51.01 19.72
C PHE A 12 49.19 51.56 20.93
N LEU A 13 48.61 52.77 20.85
CA LEU A 13 47.83 53.35 21.96
C LEU A 13 46.30 53.12 21.86
N CYS A 14 45.77 52.72 20.70
CA CYS A 14 44.39 52.24 20.59
C CYS A 14 44.22 50.77 20.98
N PHE A 15 45.31 50.00 21.09
CA PHE A 15 45.26 48.58 21.45
C PHE A 15 45.27 48.29 22.96
N VAL A 16 45.47 49.31 23.83
CA VAL A 16 45.60 49.10 25.29
C VAL A 16 44.45 49.73 26.09
N LEU A 17 43.51 50.45 25.45
CA LEU A 17 42.31 51.01 26.11
C LEU A 17 40.98 50.38 25.66
N ILE A 18 41.01 49.33 24.82
CA ILE A 18 39.84 48.52 24.44
C ILE A 18 39.84 47.14 25.14
N PHE A 19 40.80 46.88 26.04
CA PHE A 19 40.91 45.62 26.81
C PHE A 19 40.81 45.79 28.33
N SER A 20 40.01 46.75 28.80
CA SER A 20 39.78 46.90 30.25
C SER A 20 38.38 47.41 30.59
N VAL A 21 37.35 46.80 30.00
CA VAL A 21 36.07 46.45 30.66
C VAL A 21 35.52 45.26 29.88
N LEU A 22 35.94 44.04 30.24
CA LEU A 22 35.10 42.89 29.94
C LEU A 22 33.86 43.05 30.84
N PRO A 23 32.63 43.11 30.32
CA PRO A 23 31.56 42.49 31.08
C PRO A 23 32.03 41.05 31.28
N VAL A 24 32.13 40.61 32.52
CA VAL A 24 32.03 39.19 32.81
C VAL A 24 30.64 38.80 32.32
N TYR A 25 30.52 38.50 31.02
CA TYR A 25 29.57 37.48 30.63
C TYR A 25 30.09 36.25 31.33
N ALA A 26 29.39 35.85 32.40
CA ALA A 26 29.52 34.49 32.87
C ALA A 26 29.44 33.62 31.62
N ALA A 27 30.48 32.83 31.35
CA ALA A 27 30.34 31.72 30.43
C ALA A 27 29.23 30.88 31.06
N GLU A 28 28.00 30.99 30.55
CA GLU A 28 26.95 30.05 30.91
C GLU A 28 27.54 28.68 30.64
N SER A 29 27.69 27.88 31.70
CA SER A 29 28.11 26.50 31.56
C SER A 29 27.14 25.85 30.59
N VAL A 30 27.64 25.35 29.46
CA VAL A 30 26.81 24.66 28.47
C VAL A 30 26.12 23.50 29.18
N GLN A 31 24.81 23.64 29.38
CA GLN A 31 23.99 22.61 30.00
C GLN A 31 23.55 21.65 28.90
N TYR A 32 24.06 20.42 28.99
CA TYR A 32 23.62 19.32 28.14
C TYR A 32 22.35 18.69 28.69
N VAL A 33 21.59 18.06 27.79
CA VAL A 33 20.30 17.44 28.09
C VAL A 33 20.48 15.93 28.22
N THR A 34 19.91 15.33 29.25
CA THR A 34 19.88 13.87 29.38
C THR A 34 18.86 13.24 28.43
N ARG A 35 19.02 11.96 28.09
CA ARG A 35 18.10 11.22 27.23
C ARG A 35 16.66 11.28 27.75
N GLU A 36 16.45 11.07 29.05
CA GLU A 36 15.12 11.13 29.67
C GLU A 36 14.48 12.51 29.57
N GLN A 37 15.25 13.58 29.79
CA GLN A 37 14.77 14.96 29.65
C GLN A 37 14.37 15.27 28.21
N ALA A 38 15.18 14.85 27.23
CA ALA A 38 14.89 15.11 25.82
C ALA A 38 13.60 14.39 25.36
N VAL A 39 13.43 13.12 25.74
CA VAL A 39 12.25 12.30 25.39
C VAL A 39 10.99 12.83 26.05
N ALA A 40 11.01 13.09 27.35
CA ALA A 40 9.85 13.59 28.07
C ALA A 40 9.37 14.93 27.50
N ARG A 41 10.31 15.87 27.29
CA ARG A 41 9.99 17.19 26.71
C ARG A 41 9.47 17.10 25.29
N LEU A 42 9.97 16.16 24.49
CA LEU A 42 9.44 15.91 23.15
C LEU A 42 7.98 15.43 23.23
N LEU A 43 7.68 14.44 24.07
CA LEU A 43 6.34 13.90 24.24
C LEU A 43 5.35 14.94 24.79
N GLU A 44 5.77 15.77 25.74
CA GLU A 44 5.00 16.94 26.21
C GLU A 44 4.64 17.88 25.04
N THR A 45 5.57 18.07 24.10
CA THR A 45 5.41 19.01 22.97
C THR A 45 4.50 18.46 21.87
N ILE A 46 4.68 17.19 21.50
CA ILE A 46 3.89 16.57 20.41
C ILE A 46 2.53 16.04 20.88
N GLY A 47 2.40 15.75 22.18
CA GLY A 47 1.25 15.07 22.76
C GLY A 47 1.15 13.59 22.40
N THR A 48 0.14 12.91 22.91
CA THR A 48 -0.03 11.45 22.75
C THR A 48 -1.15 11.06 21.77
N GLY A 49 -1.81 12.04 21.13
CA GLY A 49 -3.02 11.82 20.33
C GLY A 49 -2.83 10.86 19.15
N ALA A 50 -1.70 10.94 18.45
CA ALA A 50 -1.36 10.04 17.34
C ALA A 50 -0.66 8.75 17.78
N LEU A 51 -0.41 8.54 19.08
CA LEU A 51 0.31 7.36 19.58
C LEU A 51 -0.64 6.17 19.79
N SER A 52 -0.14 4.98 19.48
CA SER A 52 -0.89 3.72 19.58
C SER A 52 -1.13 3.30 21.03
N LYS A 53 -0.13 3.50 21.89
CA LYS A 53 -0.15 3.11 23.31
C LYS A 53 0.14 4.32 24.21
N THR A 54 -0.57 4.44 25.32
CA THR A 54 -0.41 5.54 26.30
C THR A 54 0.05 5.04 27.67
N GLU A 55 0.38 3.76 27.77
CA GLU A 55 0.95 3.11 28.96
C GLU A 55 2.09 2.22 28.48
N GLY A 56 3.16 2.10 29.28
CA GLY A 56 4.29 1.26 28.95
C GLY A 56 5.09 0.84 30.18
N ASP A 57 5.80 -0.27 30.06
CA ASP A 57 6.57 -0.87 31.15
C ASP A 57 8.07 -0.71 30.89
N ILE A 58 8.70 0.21 31.62
CA ILE A 58 10.15 0.39 31.57
C ILE A 58 10.90 -0.59 32.49
N SER A 59 10.20 -1.38 33.32
CA SER A 59 10.85 -2.33 34.26
C SER A 59 11.56 -3.48 33.56
N VAL A 60 11.30 -3.66 32.26
CA VAL A 60 11.98 -4.64 31.40
C VAL A 60 13.45 -4.29 31.16
N PHE A 61 13.90 -3.06 31.46
CA PHE A 61 15.27 -2.61 31.25
C PHE A 61 16.11 -2.72 32.52
N SER A 62 17.40 -3.03 32.37
CA SER A 62 18.30 -3.29 33.49
C SER A 62 18.61 -2.07 34.36
N ASP A 63 18.39 -0.88 33.82
CA ASP A 63 18.65 0.42 34.44
C ASP A 63 17.37 1.25 34.67
N ALA A 64 16.21 0.61 34.69
CA ALA A 64 14.92 1.26 34.91
C ALA A 64 14.85 2.05 36.22
N ASP A 65 15.61 1.63 37.25
CA ASP A 65 15.73 2.30 38.55
C ASP A 65 16.51 3.63 38.49
N ARG A 66 17.21 3.90 37.38
CA ARG A 66 17.92 5.16 37.13
C ARG A 66 17.06 6.22 36.44
N VAL A 67 15.84 5.88 36.02
CA VAL A 67 14.89 6.84 35.44
C VAL A 67 14.35 7.75 36.55
N SER A 68 14.39 9.07 36.32
CA SER A 68 13.82 10.03 37.27
C SER A 68 12.30 9.84 37.33
N PRO A 69 11.68 9.78 38.54
CA PRO A 69 10.25 9.48 38.67
C PRO A 69 9.32 10.41 37.87
N GLU A 70 9.73 11.67 37.67
CA GLU A 70 8.98 12.65 36.88
C GLU A 70 8.97 12.41 35.36
N PHE A 71 9.80 11.50 34.84
CA PHE A 71 9.87 11.16 33.40
C PHE A 71 9.47 9.72 33.09
N ALA A 72 9.14 8.92 34.12
CA ALA A 72 8.91 7.49 33.98
C ALA A 72 7.72 7.18 33.05
N ASP A 73 6.64 7.97 33.15
CA ASP A 73 5.44 7.79 32.34
C ASP A 73 5.72 8.09 30.86
N GLU A 74 6.38 9.21 30.56
CA GLU A 74 6.77 9.58 29.20
C GLU A 74 7.72 8.55 28.59
N LEU A 75 8.71 8.06 29.34
CA LEU A 75 9.62 7.03 28.84
C LEU A 75 8.88 5.72 28.59
N GLY A 76 7.94 5.35 29.46
CA GLY A 76 7.07 4.19 29.25
C GLY A 76 6.28 4.31 27.94
N ILE A 77 5.67 5.47 27.69
CA ILE A 77 4.97 5.76 26.44
C ILE A 77 5.93 5.67 25.24
N ALA A 78 7.12 6.25 25.35
CA ALA A 78 8.11 6.22 24.27
C ALA A 78 8.55 4.80 23.91
N VAL A 79 8.81 3.96 24.91
CA VAL A 79 9.13 2.53 24.73
C VAL A 79 7.96 1.79 24.07
N ALA A 80 6.74 2.00 24.57
CA ALA A 80 5.57 1.27 24.09
C ALA A 80 5.25 1.52 22.61
N ASN A 81 5.69 2.66 22.06
CA ASN A 81 5.51 3.05 20.66
C ASN A 81 6.81 2.99 19.83
N GLY A 82 7.87 2.34 20.32
CA GLY A 82 9.15 2.19 19.58
C GLY A 82 9.88 3.51 19.28
N ILE A 83 9.53 4.59 19.98
CA ILE A 83 10.21 5.90 19.86
C ILE A 83 11.63 5.78 20.40
N ILE A 84 11.78 5.05 21.51
CA ILE A 84 13.06 4.57 22.03
C ILE A 84 12.98 3.04 22.09
N ASP A 85 13.99 2.38 21.55
CA ASP A 85 14.06 0.91 21.52
C ASP A 85 15.12 0.38 22.47
N GLY A 86 14.94 -0.89 22.85
CA GLY A 86 15.96 -1.71 23.50
C GLY A 86 15.48 -3.15 23.69
N ILE A 87 16.42 -4.06 23.86
CA ILE A 87 16.11 -5.47 24.14
C ILE A 87 15.74 -5.59 25.62
N PRO A 88 14.69 -6.34 26.02
CA PRO A 88 14.45 -6.62 27.43
C PRO A 88 15.72 -7.13 28.13
N GLY A 89 16.11 -6.49 29.23
CA GLY A 89 17.35 -6.73 29.96
C GLY A 89 18.55 -5.90 29.50
N SER A 90 18.40 -5.00 28.52
CA SER A 90 19.40 -4.00 28.14
C SER A 90 19.20 -2.66 28.87
N GLU A 91 20.15 -1.73 28.68
CA GLU A 91 20.12 -0.39 29.29
C GLU A 91 19.41 0.64 28.39
N LEU A 92 18.53 1.46 28.95
CA LEU A 92 17.92 2.63 28.30
C LEU A 92 18.85 3.86 28.29
N ASN A 93 19.83 3.90 29.18
CA ASN A 93 20.75 5.03 29.42
C ASN A 93 20.02 6.37 29.69
N PRO A 94 19.06 6.43 30.62
CA PRO A 94 18.16 7.57 30.79
C PRO A 94 18.90 8.85 31.22
N SER A 95 19.91 8.72 32.09
CA SER A 95 20.65 9.86 32.65
C SER A 95 21.86 10.30 31.83
N GLU A 96 22.16 9.64 30.70
CA GLU A 96 23.29 10.02 29.84
C GLU A 96 22.92 11.22 28.96
N ASN A 97 23.92 12.05 28.63
CA ASN A 97 23.69 13.16 27.70
C ASN A 97 23.41 12.60 26.31
N ILE A 98 22.28 13.01 25.72
CA ILE A 98 21.90 12.57 24.38
C ILE A 98 22.68 13.35 23.33
N THR A 99 23.10 12.67 22.26
CA THR A 99 23.69 13.32 21.09
C THR A 99 22.62 13.99 20.22
N ARG A 100 23.04 14.90 19.34
CA ARG A 100 22.15 15.52 18.34
C ARG A 100 21.56 14.48 17.38
N LEU A 101 22.33 13.47 16.98
CA LEU A 101 21.86 12.43 16.06
C LEU A 101 20.82 11.54 16.73
N GLU A 102 21.08 11.05 17.94
CA GLU A 102 20.11 10.24 18.68
C GLU A 102 18.79 10.98 18.87
N PHE A 103 18.84 12.27 19.25
CA PHE A 103 17.62 13.05 19.41
C PHE A 103 16.88 13.26 18.08
N ALA A 104 17.61 13.47 16.97
CA ALA A 104 16.98 13.56 15.64
C ALA A 104 16.28 12.25 15.26
N VAL A 105 16.89 11.10 15.47
CA VAL A 105 16.25 9.79 15.20
C VAL A 105 15.00 9.61 16.06
N ILE A 106 15.05 9.99 17.34
CA ILE A 106 13.88 9.96 18.23
C ILE A 106 12.74 10.85 17.68
N ILE A 107 13.02 12.08 17.24
CA ILE A 107 11.97 12.95 16.66
C ILE A 107 11.40 12.33 15.38
N SER A 108 12.25 11.78 14.51
CA SER A 108 11.83 11.14 13.25
C SER A 108 10.86 10.00 13.48
N ARG A 109 11.07 9.21 14.55
CA ARG A 109 10.19 8.10 14.94
C ARG A 109 8.90 8.57 15.62
N SER A 110 8.95 9.68 16.35
CA SER A 110 7.80 10.23 17.06
C SER A 110 6.77 10.92 16.17
N ILE A 111 7.18 11.45 15.01
CA ILE A 111 6.29 12.19 14.11
C ILE A 111 6.24 11.49 12.76
N ARG A 112 5.14 10.78 12.51
CA ARG A 112 4.92 10.02 11.26
C ARG A 112 4.87 10.92 10.04
N GLU A 113 4.15 12.04 10.12
CA GLU A 113 3.92 12.94 9.00
C GLU A 113 4.58 14.30 9.21
N LEU A 114 5.42 14.72 8.27
CA LEU A 114 6.16 15.98 8.33
C LEU A 114 5.96 16.81 7.05
N PRO A 115 5.88 18.13 7.16
CA PRO A 115 5.82 18.99 5.99
C PRO A 115 7.18 19.07 5.29
N ILE A 116 7.17 19.41 4.00
CA ILE A 116 8.39 19.73 3.24
C ILE A 116 8.39 21.25 3.02
N VAL A 117 9.15 21.97 3.84
CA VAL A 117 9.26 23.44 3.80
C VAL A 117 10.65 23.93 3.42
N LYS A 118 11.59 23.00 3.19
CA LYS A 118 12.95 23.27 2.74
C LYS A 118 13.42 22.19 1.74
N PRO A 119 14.42 22.51 0.89
CA PRO A 119 15.10 21.51 0.07
C PRO A 119 15.79 20.42 0.89
N LYS A 120 15.97 19.25 0.26
CA LYS A 120 16.76 18.14 0.81
C LYS A 120 18.22 18.56 1.02
N LEU A 121 18.80 18.17 2.15
CA LEU A 121 20.20 18.44 2.49
C LEU A 121 20.83 17.19 3.12
N ALA A 122 22.05 16.85 2.66
CA ALA A 122 22.84 15.76 3.21
C ALA A 122 24.01 16.30 4.05
N PHE A 123 24.46 15.51 5.01
CA PHE A 123 25.58 15.84 5.88
C PHE A 123 26.62 14.73 5.86
N SER A 124 27.90 15.10 5.87
CA SER A 124 29.01 14.13 5.75
C SER A 124 29.29 13.32 7.01
N ASP A 125 28.81 13.78 8.17
CA ASP A 125 29.01 13.17 9.48
C ASP A 125 27.78 12.40 9.99
N VAL A 126 26.73 12.28 9.19
CA VAL A 126 25.55 11.46 9.53
C VAL A 126 25.71 10.08 8.89
N PRO A 127 25.62 8.99 9.67
CA PRO A 127 25.63 7.62 9.14
C PRO A 127 24.54 7.40 8.08
N ALA A 128 24.83 6.59 7.06
CA ALA A 128 23.91 6.35 5.95
C ALA A 128 22.55 5.81 6.41
N GLU A 129 22.54 4.95 7.42
CA GLU A 129 21.34 4.38 8.03
C GLU A 129 20.42 5.41 8.71
N ASN A 130 20.93 6.59 9.08
CA ASN A 130 20.14 7.68 9.68
C ASN A 130 20.00 8.91 8.76
N ALA A 131 20.54 8.86 7.55
CA ALA A 131 20.52 9.99 6.64
C ALA A 131 19.09 10.41 6.27
N GLY A 132 18.18 9.45 6.08
CA GLY A 132 16.77 9.71 5.82
C GLY A 132 16.05 10.38 6.99
N ASP A 133 16.31 9.92 8.22
CA ASP A 133 15.75 10.50 9.45
C ASP A 133 16.16 11.96 9.63
N VAL A 134 17.46 12.26 9.44
CA VAL A 134 17.95 13.63 9.54
C VAL A 134 17.43 14.50 8.38
N SER A 135 17.44 13.97 7.16
CA SER A 135 17.01 14.68 5.95
C SER A 135 15.57 15.18 6.07
N ARG A 136 14.63 14.31 6.46
CA ARG A 136 13.21 14.70 6.56
C ARG A 136 12.97 15.77 7.64
N LEU A 137 13.71 15.74 8.74
CA LEU A 137 13.62 16.75 9.79
C LEU A 137 14.22 18.10 9.37
N VAL A 138 15.25 18.09 8.53
CA VAL A 138 15.77 19.31 7.90
C VAL A 138 14.76 19.89 6.92
N GLN A 139 14.16 19.05 6.07
CA GLN A 139 13.11 19.47 5.13
C GLN A 139 11.90 20.04 5.85
N ALA A 140 11.53 19.49 7.01
CA ALA A 140 10.48 20.03 7.89
C ALA A 140 10.90 21.31 8.64
N GLY A 141 12.16 21.73 8.52
CA GLY A 141 12.69 22.92 9.18
C GLY A 141 12.93 22.77 10.69
N ILE A 142 12.79 21.57 11.25
CA ILE A 142 12.92 21.27 12.68
C ILE A 142 14.39 21.36 13.11
N ILE A 143 15.27 20.70 12.37
CA ILE A 143 16.71 20.69 12.65
C ILE A 143 17.51 21.36 11.53
N ASN A 144 18.72 21.82 11.85
CA ASN A 144 19.69 22.31 10.88
C ASN A 144 21.09 21.77 11.24
N GLY A 145 21.96 21.62 10.24
CA GLY A 145 23.40 21.46 10.48
C GLY A 145 24.10 22.79 10.77
N TYR A 146 25.42 22.75 10.92
CA TYR A 146 26.24 23.92 11.28
C TYR A 146 26.61 24.83 10.11
N GLY A 147 26.15 24.50 8.89
CA GLY A 147 26.43 25.29 7.68
C GLY A 147 27.81 25.05 7.05
N ASN A 148 28.58 24.08 7.57
CA ASN A 148 29.88 23.65 7.06
C ASN A 148 29.85 22.25 6.41
N GLY A 149 28.66 21.73 6.10
CA GLY A 149 28.46 20.37 5.61
C GLY A 149 28.29 19.31 6.70
N ASN A 150 28.46 19.68 7.98
CA ASN A 150 28.25 18.78 9.12
C ASN A 150 26.95 19.07 9.86
N PHE A 151 26.35 18.01 10.39
CA PHE A 151 25.20 18.02 11.28
C PHE A 151 25.61 18.21 12.76
N GLY A 152 26.81 17.75 13.13
CA GLY A 152 27.27 17.62 14.51
C GLY A 152 26.73 16.34 15.15
N ALA A 153 26.80 15.21 14.46
CA ALA A 153 26.12 13.97 14.87
C ALA A 153 26.48 13.51 16.29
N GLU A 154 27.77 13.55 16.63
CA GLU A 154 28.32 13.10 17.93
C GLU A 154 28.32 14.19 19.02
N ASP A 155 27.90 15.42 18.70
CA ASP A 155 27.86 16.48 19.70
C ASP A 155 26.66 16.27 20.63
N PHE A 156 26.88 16.48 21.94
CA PHE A 156 25.79 16.45 22.92
C PHE A 156 24.79 17.59 22.69
N LEU A 157 23.51 17.25 22.81
CA LEU A 157 22.41 18.19 22.71
C LEU A 157 22.44 19.17 23.88
N THR A 158 22.46 20.46 23.57
CA THR A 158 22.38 21.53 24.59
C THR A 158 20.93 21.90 24.90
N GLN A 159 20.67 22.42 26.11
CA GLN A 159 19.33 22.86 26.51
C GLN A 159 18.75 23.92 25.56
N ASN A 160 19.59 24.83 25.06
CA ASN A 160 19.16 25.84 24.09
C ASN A 160 18.76 25.21 22.74
N GLN A 161 19.51 24.21 22.26
CA GLN A 161 19.15 23.49 21.04
C GLN A 161 17.84 22.71 21.21
N LEU A 162 17.65 22.02 22.34
CA LEU A 162 16.38 21.34 22.64
C LEU A 162 15.22 22.34 22.55
N ASN A 163 15.29 23.46 23.28
CA ASN A 163 14.20 24.45 23.29
C ASN A 163 13.88 24.99 21.88
N ILE A 164 14.91 25.25 21.05
CA ILE A 164 14.71 25.70 19.67
C ILE A 164 14.04 24.61 18.82
N ILE A 165 14.43 23.35 18.99
CA ILE A 165 13.84 22.23 18.24
C ILE A 165 12.37 22.06 18.63
N LEU A 166 12.04 22.09 19.91
CA LEU A 166 10.66 21.95 20.38
C LEU A 166 9.77 23.12 19.89
N ASP A 167 10.24 24.36 19.98
CA ASP A 167 9.53 25.54 19.41
C ASP A 167 9.26 25.39 17.91
N ARG A 168 10.19 24.79 17.16
CA ARG A 168 9.98 24.51 15.72
C ARG A 168 8.96 23.41 15.47
N ILE A 169 8.91 22.39 16.33
CA ILE A 169 7.90 21.33 16.26
C ILE A 169 6.50 21.94 16.50
N GLU A 170 6.35 22.82 17.50
CA GLU A 170 5.07 23.53 17.74
C GLU A 170 4.64 24.35 16.50
N LYS A 171 5.61 25.04 15.88
CA LYS A 171 5.40 25.86 14.67
C LYS A 171 5.10 25.07 13.40
N LEU A 172 5.19 23.73 13.39
CA LEU A 172 4.67 22.96 12.26
C LEU A 172 3.17 23.23 12.05
N SER A 173 2.44 23.60 13.12
CA SER A 173 1.04 24.03 13.01
C SER A 173 0.83 25.29 12.15
N GLU A 174 1.88 26.06 11.89
CA GLU A 174 1.87 27.27 11.07
C GLU A 174 2.36 27.03 9.64
N THR A 175 2.52 25.75 9.23
CA THR A 175 2.93 25.40 7.86
C THR A 175 2.03 26.07 6.84
N ARG A 176 2.67 26.77 5.91
CA ARG A 176 2.03 27.53 4.84
C ARG A 176 1.51 26.60 3.74
N PRO A 177 0.31 26.86 3.18
CA PRO A 177 -0.22 26.09 2.04
C PRO A 177 0.64 26.23 0.77
N GLN A 178 1.41 27.30 0.64
CA GLN A 178 2.34 27.49 -0.47
C GLN A 178 3.59 26.60 -0.38
N ASP A 179 3.92 26.14 0.84
CA ASP A 179 5.09 25.31 1.07
C ASP A 179 4.72 23.82 1.12
N ASP A 180 3.66 23.46 1.83
CA ASP A 180 3.12 22.10 1.85
C ASP A 180 1.60 22.10 2.07
N PHE A 181 0.86 22.07 0.97
CA PHE A 181 -0.60 22.19 0.97
C PHE A 181 -1.28 21.04 1.70
N TYR A 182 -0.91 19.80 1.36
CA TYR A 182 -1.41 18.59 2.03
C TYR A 182 -1.26 18.69 3.54
N TYR A 183 -0.07 19.03 4.03
CA TYR A 183 0.15 19.14 5.47
C TYR A 183 -0.64 20.32 6.07
N ALA A 184 -0.62 21.49 5.42
CA ALA A 184 -1.30 22.69 5.92
C ALA A 184 -2.81 22.48 6.13
N VAL A 185 -3.47 21.76 5.21
CA VAL A 185 -4.90 21.44 5.29
C VAL A 185 -5.18 20.32 6.30
N ASN A 186 -4.30 19.31 6.39
CA ASN A 186 -4.57 18.09 7.14
C ASN A 186 -3.91 17.99 8.52
N LYS A 187 -3.09 18.97 8.93
CA LYS A 187 -2.27 18.93 10.16
C LYS A 187 -3.01 18.48 11.43
N ASP A 188 -4.25 18.92 11.65
CA ASP A 188 -5.00 18.57 12.87
C ASP A 188 -5.40 17.10 12.87
N TRP A 189 -5.77 16.57 11.70
CA TRP A 189 -6.00 15.14 11.51
C TRP A 189 -4.69 14.36 11.64
N LEU A 190 -3.60 14.79 10.98
CA LEU A 190 -2.30 14.10 11.03
C LEU A 190 -1.73 14.03 12.47
N LYS A 191 -1.98 15.03 13.30
CA LYS A 191 -1.58 15.08 14.72
C LYS A 191 -2.38 14.15 15.64
N THR A 192 -3.55 13.70 15.21
CA THR A 192 -4.49 12.92 16.04
C THR A 192 -4.85 11.55 15.43
N ALA A 193 -4.46 11.31 14.19
CA ALA A 193 -4.70 10.08 13.44
C ALA A 193 -3.96 8.90 14.07
N LYS A 194 -4.67 8.15 14.91
CA LYS A 194 -4.17 6.91 15.52
C LYS A 194 -4.33 5.74 14.55
N LEU A 195 -3.29 4.92 14.39
CA LEU A 195 -3.42 3.68 13.62
C LEU A 195 -4.44 2.75 14.31
N PRO A 196 -5.46 2.24 13.59
CA PRO A 196 -6.38 1.26 14.13
C PRO A 196 -5.65 -0.01 14.57
N ALA A 197 -6.19 -0.70 15.58
CA ALA A 197 -5.56 -1.91 16.07
C ALA A 197 -5.49 -2.98 14.97
N GLY A 198 -4.33 -3.61 14.79
CA GLY A 198 -4.10 -4.60 13.73
C GLY A 198 -3.84 -4.03 12.33
N TYR A 199 -3.83 -2.70 12.15
CA TYR A 199 -3.61 -2.08 10.85
C TYR A 199 -2.37 -1.18 10.87
N PRO A 200 -1.51 -1.24 9.83
CA PRO A 200 -0.30 -0.41 9.76
C PRO A 200 -0.55 0.95 9.07
N THR A 201 -1.78 1.22 8.65
CA THR A 201 -2.19 2.43 7.94
C THR A 201 -3.50 2.96 8.46
N TYR A 202 -3.69 4.27 8.37
CA TYR A 202 -4.97 4.94 8.57
C TYR A 202 -5.11 6.05 7.54
N SER A 203 -6.23 6.08 6.83
CA SER A 203 -6.53 7.08 5.80
C SER A 203 -8.00 7.46 5.79
N SER A 204 -8.38 8.46 4.99
CA SER A 204 -9.80 8.76 4.73
C SER A 204 -10.54 7.55 4.12
N PHE A 205 -9.86 6.69 3.37
CA PHE A 205 -10.41 5.41 2.91
C PHE A 205 -10.63 4.45 4.09
N SER A 206 -9.65 4.34 4.99
CA SER A 206 -9.79 3.52 6.20
C SER A 206 -10.92 4.00 7.11
N GLU A 207 -11.13 5.32 7.24
CA GLU A 207 -12.24 5.90 8.01
C GLU A 207 -13.59 5.41 7.52
N VAL A 208 -13.80 5.47 6.20
CA VAL A 208 -15.03 5.01 5.57
C VAL A 208 -15.15 3.49 5.64
N ASP A 209 -14.04 2.76 5.47
CA ASP A 209 -14.03 1.30 5.53
C ASP A 209 -14.35 0.78 6.94
N ILE A 210 -13.84 1.43 7.99
CA ILE A 210 -14.18 1.14 9.39
C ILE A 210 -15.66 1.43 9.65
N ASN A 211 -16.20 2.53 9.12
CA ASN A 211 -17.62 2.84 9.23
C ASN A 211 -18.49 1.77 8.54
N ASN A 212 -18.11 1.35 7.34
CA ASN A 212 -18.79 0.28 6.61
C ASN A 212 -18.68 -1.06 7.34
N SER A 213 -17.51 -1.38 7.87
CA SER A 213 -17.27 -2.57 8.69
C SER A 213 -18.14 -2.58 9.94
N ASN A 214 -18.36 -1.45 10.61
CA ASN A 214 -19.27 -1.37 11.77
C ASN A 214 -20.73 -1.66 11.37
N LYS A 215 -21.18 -1.12 10.23
CA LYS A 215 -22.53 -1.42 9.69
C LYS A 215 -22.67 -2.90 9.31
N LEU A 216 -21.63 -3.48 8.70
CA LEU A 216 -21.59 -4.89 8.33
C LEU A 216 -21.54 -5.80 9.56
N LYS A 217 -20.79 -5.45 10.62
CA LYS A 217 -20.82 -6.18 11.89
C LYS A 217 -22.19 -6.16 12.54
N ALA A 218 -22.94 -5.07 12.43
CA ALA A 218 -24.34 -5.04 12.88
C ALA A 218 -25.21 -6.02 12.07
N ILE A 219 -25.02 -6.11 10.75
CA ILE A 219 -25.68 -7.12 9.91
C ILE A 219 -25.30 -8.55 10.37
N VAL A 220 -24.01 -8.82 10.56
CA VAL A 220 -23.50 -10.12 11.00
C VAL A 220 -24.05 -10.48 12.38
N LYS A 221 -24.10 -9.52 13.31
CA LYS A 221 -24.72 -9.71 14.62
C LYS A 221 -26.20 -10.09 14.50
N ASP A 222 -26.97 -9.37 13.68
CA ASP A 222 -28.39 -9.72 13.45
C ASP A 222 -28.53 -11.13 12.86
N LEU A 223 -27.64 -11.52 11.93
CA LEU A 223 -27.65 -12.86 11.33
C LEU A 223 -27.42 -13.95 12.38
N ILE A 224 -26.43 -13.76 13.25
CA ILE A 224 -26.05 -14.72 14.29
C ILE A 224 -27.13 -14.80 15.39
N ASP A 225 -27.64 -13.65 15.86
CA ASP A 225 -28.66 -13.60 16.90
C ASP A 225 -29.97 -14.31 16.48
N ASN A 226 -30.19 -14.49 15.17
CA ASN A 226 -31.35 -15.15 14.58
C ASN A 226 -31.02 -16.50 13.93
N ALA A 227 -29.84 -17.08 14.20
CA ALA A 227 -29.35 -18.30 13.54
C ALA A 227 -30.39 -19.44 13.50
N ASP A 228 -31.05 -19.71 14.64
CA ASP A 228 -32.06 -20.76 14.81
C ASP A 228 -33.36 -20.54 14.00
N THR A 229 -33.52 -19.37 13.37
CA THR A 229 -34.74 -19.00 12.64
C THR A 229 -34.59 -19.11 11.12
N TRP A 230 -33.36 -19.17 10.62
CA TRP A 230 -33.08 -19.26 9.19
C TRP A 230 -33.44 -20.64 8.65
N GLN A 231 -34.03 -20.68 7.46
CA GLN A 231 -34.37 -21.94 6.82
C GLN A 231 -33.11 -22.61 6.26
N GLU A 232 -33.06 -23.94 6.33
CA GLU A 232 -31.97 -24.73 5.75
C GLU A 232 -31.77 -24.38 4.26
N GLY A 233 -30.52 -24.08 3.89
CA GLY A 233 -30.13 -23.75 2.53
C GLY A 233 -30.27 -22.28 2.15
N THR A 234 -30.76 -21.39 3.02
CA THR A 234 -30.76 -19.95 2.74
C THR A 234 -29.36 -19.35 2.90
N ILE A 235 -29.15 -18.17 2.31
CA ILE A 235 -27.86 -17.46 2.37
C ILE A 235 -27.53 -17.06 3.82
N GLU A 236 -28.55 -16.67 4.59
CA GLU A 236 -28.42 -16.30 6.00
C GLU A 236 -27.96 -17.47 6.86
N GLN A 237 -28.53 -18.67 6.65
CA GLN A 237 -28.09 -19.89 7.32
C GLN A 237 -26.63 -20.22 6.98
N LYS A 238 -26.26 -20.19 5.69
CA LYS A 238 -24.86 -20.43 5.27
C LYS A 238 -23.87 -19.46 5.91
N MET A 239 -24.21 -18.17 6.01
CA MET A 239 -23.36 -17.18 6.67
C MET A 239 -23.24 -17.45 8.17
N ALA A 240 -24.35 -17.79 8.85
CA ALA A 240 -24.35 -18.10 10.27
C ALA A 240 -23.51 -19.36 10.57
N ASP A 241 -23.67 -20.42 9.78
CA ASP A 241 -22.93 -21.67 9.97
C ASP A 241 -21.45 -21.48 9.68
N PHE A 242 -21.11 -20.75 8.61
CA PHE A 242 -19.70 -20.43 8.33
C PHE A 242 -19.09 -19.65 9.49
N TYR A 243 -19.78 -18.59 9.96
CA TYR A 243 -19.33 -17.80 11.11
C TYR A 243 -19.12 -18.66 12.36
N SER A 244 -20.00 -19.64 12.61
CA SER A 244 -19.87 -20.56 13.74
C SER A 244 -18.54 -21.34 13.71
N THR A 245 -18.08 -21.75 12.52
CA THR A 245 -16.79 -22.45 12.38
C THR A 245 -15.57 -21.55 12.58
N ILE A 246 -15.71 -20.23 12.38
CA ILE A 246 -14.62 -19.28 12.58
C ILE A 246 -14.36 -19.05 14.08
N VAL A 247 -15.44 -18.87 14.84
CA VAL A 247 -15.37 -18.56 16.28
C VAL A 247 -15.12 -19.79 17.16
N ASP A 248 -15.26 -21.00 16.61
CA ASP A 248 -14.96 -22.25 17.30
C ASP A 248 -13.45 -22.56 17.31
N VAL A 249 -12.73 -21.74 18.07
CA VAL A 249 -11.27 -21.88 18.27
C VAL A 249 -10.91 -23.18 19.00
N GLU A 250 -11.82 -23.72 19.83
CA GLU A 250 -11.58 -24.97 20.55
C GLU A 250 -11.44 -26.15 19.58
N ASN A 251 -12.38 -26.31 18.65
CA ASN A 251 -12.29 -27.38 17.65
C ASN A 251 -11.10 -27.16 16.70
N ARG A 252 -10.84 -25.93 16.26
CA ARG A 252 -9.65 -25.60 15.45
C ARG A 252 -8.34 -25.99 16.15
N ASN A 253 -8.20 -25.68 17.44
CA ASN A 253 -7.01 -26.04 18.23
C ASN A 253 -6.89 -27.55 18.43
N LYS A 254 -8.02 -28.25 18.61
CA LYS A 254 -8.05 -29.71 18.72
C LYS A 254 -7.67 -30.41 17.41
N GLU A 255 -8.09 -29.86 16.28
CA GLU A 255 -7.73 -30.36 14.95
C GLU A 255 -6.25 -30.10 14.61
N GLY A 256 -5.69 -28.98 15.07
CA GLY A 256 -4.29 -28.64 14.85
C GLY A 256 -3.96 -28.61 13.35
N ILE A 257 -3.09 -29.51 12.91
CA ILE A 257 -2.69 -29.67 11.50
C ILE A 257 -3.33 -30.87 10.81
N GLU A 258 -4.15 -31.67 11.51
CA GLU A 258 -4.75 -32.88 10.95
C GLU A 258 -5.49 -32.64 9.63
N PRO A 259 -6.22 -31.51 9.44
CA PRO A 259 -6.86 -31.21 8.16
C PRO A 259 -5.91 -31.08 6.95
N ILE A 260 -4.66 -30.67 7.16
CA ILE A 260 -3.67 -30.51 6.08
C ILE A 260 -2.66 -31.65 5.98
N LYS A 261 -2.59 -32.50 7.01
CA LYS A 261 -1.63 -33.61 7.09
C LYS A 261 -1.65 -34.54 5.87
N PRO A 262 -2.80 -34.96 5.31
CA PRO A 262 -2.82 -35.80 4.11
C PRO A 262 -2.15 -35.16 2.89
N TYR A 263 -2.22 -33.83 2.76
CA TYR A 263 -1.58 -33.09 1.66
C TYR A 263 -0.07 -32.94 1.90
N LEU A 264 0.35 -32.67 3.15
CA LEU A 264 1.77 -32.66 3.53
C LEU A 264 2.44 -34.01 3.29
N ASP A 265 1.76 -35.10 3.63
CA ASP A 265 2.24 -36.47 3.43
C ASP A 265 2.42 -36.75 1.92
N ARG A 266 1.44 -36.40 1.07
CA ARG A 266 1.53 -36.56 -0.40
C ARG A 266 2.71 -35.79 -0.99
N ILE A 267 2.93 -34.53 -0.60
CA ILE A 267 4.10 -33.75 -1.05
C ILE A 267 5.41 -34.47 -0.65
N SER A 268 5.47 -34.94 0.60
CA SER A 268 6.67 -35.58 1.14
C SER A 268 7.00 -36.91 0.47
N GLU A 269 5.98 -37.62 -0.03
CA GLU A 269 6.12 -38.91 -0.72
C GLU A 269 6.58 -38.79 -2.18
N ALA A 270 6.56 -37.60 -2.78
CA ALA A 270 7.04 -37.37 -4.14
C ALA A 270 8.52 -37.77 -4.28
N LYS A 271 8.82 -38.60 -5.28
CA LYS A 271 10.17 -39.14 -5.56
C LYS A 271 10.84 -38.53 -6.78
N THR A 272 10.06 -37.82 -7.59
CA THR A 272 10.53 -37.08 -8.76
C THR A 272 9.81 -35.74 -8.84
N VAL A 273 10.39 -34.77 -9.53
CA VAL A 273 9.73 -33.49 -9.77
C VAL A 273 8.46 -33.64 -10.60
N GLN A 274 8.38 -34.66 -11.48
CA GLN A 274 7.15 -34.97 -12.20
C GLN A 274 6.03 -35.42 -11.26
N GLU A 275 6.33 -36.29 -10.29
CA GLU A 275 5.34 -36.72 -9.28
C GLU A 275 4.87 -35.52 -8.44
N LEU A 276 5.76 -34.60 -8.10
CA LEU A 276 5.40 -33.38 -7.37
C LEU A 276 4.44 -32.46 -8.17
N ILE A 277 4.69 -32.29 -9.48
CA ILE A 277 3.79 -31.53 -10.36
C ILE A 277 2.44 -32.23 -10.54
N ASP A 278 2.44 -33.56 -10.66
CA ASP A 278 1.20 -34.34 -10.72
C ASP A 278 0.37 -34.17 -9.44
N ILE A 279 1.02 -34.13 -8.26
CA ILE A 279 0.38 -33.82 -6.98
C ILE A 279 -0.16 -32.38 -6.97
N SER A 280 0.59 -31.41 -7.50
CA SER A 280 0.11 -30.02 -7.60
C SER A 280 -1.13 -29.91 -8.47
N ALA A 281 -1.24 -30.65 -9.59
CA ALA A 281 -2.45 -30.69 -10.41
C ALA A 281 -3.63 -31.31 -9.65
N GLN A 282 -3.37 -32.37 -8.88
CA GLN A 282 -4.40 -33.00 -8.05
C GLN A 282 -4.92 -32.02 -6.99
N PHE A 283 -4.05 -31.26 -6.33
CA PHE A 283 -4.48 -30.28 -5.33
C PHE A 283 -5.32 -29.16 -5.95
N GLU A 284 -4.94 -28.66 -7.12
CA GLU A 284 -5.73 -27.63 -7.79
C GLU A 284 -7.14 -28.15 -8.16
N ASN A 285 -7.25 -29.43 -8.55
CA ASN A 285 -8.54 -30.05 -8.87
C ASN A 285 -9.37 -30.44 -7.63
N GLU A 286 -8.72 -30.87 -6.54
CA GLU A 286 -9.38 -31.35 -5.32
C GLU A 286 -9.77 -30.21 -4.38
N ILE A 287 -8.88 -29.23 -4.20
CA ILE A 287 -8.99 -28.18 -3.18
C ILE A 287 -8.78 -26.76 -3.73
N GLY A 288 -8.52 -26.61 -5.03
CA GLY A 288 -8.37 -25.32 -5.69
C GLY A 288 -7.07 -24.57 -5.37
N LEU A 289 -6.08 -25.23 -4.78
CA LEU A 289 -4.78 -24.64 -4.46
C LEU A 289 -3.71 -25.08 -5.47
N SER A 290 -2.96 -24.11 -6.02
CA SER A 290 -1.67 -24.35 -6.66
C SER A 290 -0.55 -23.91 -5.73
N LEU A 291 0.44 -24.78 -5.51
CA LEU A 291 1.52 -24.57 -4.54
C LEU A 291 2.88 -24.30 -5.18
N LEU A 292 2.96 -24.30 -6.51
CA LEU A 292 4.19 -24.09 -7.27
C LEU A 292 4.02 -22.92 -8.25
N PHE A 293 3.57 -23.25 -9.46
CA PHE A 293 3.28 -22.33 -10.56
C PHE A 293 1.92 -22.70 -11.12
N GLY A 294 1.27 -21.82 -11.90
CA GLY A 294 -0.14 -21.98 -12.21
C GLY A 294 -0.53 -21.59 -13.63
N PHE A 295 -1.65 -22.16 -14.07
CA PHE A 295 -2.33 -21.77 -15.29
C PHE A 295 -3.82 -21.53 -15.02
N GLY A 296 -4.32 -20.36 -15.42
CA GLY A 296 -5.68 -19.92 -15.12
C GLY A 296 -6.32 -19.17 -16.28
N PRO A 297 -7.62 -19.33 -16.53
CA PRO A 297 -8.33 -18.53 -17.54
C PRO A 297 -8.40 -17.06 -17.11
N SER A 298 -8.12 -16.15 -18.05
CA SER A 298 -8.36 -14.70 -17.90
C SER A 298 -8.84 -14.12 -19.23
N ILE A 299 -9.35 -12.89 -19.21
CA ILE A 299 -9.84 -12.20 -20.40
C ILE A 299 -8.65 -11.93 -21.32
N ASP A 300 -8.80 -12.26 -22.61
CA ASP A 300 -7.77 -11.99 -23.61
C ASP A 300 -7.67 -10.48 -23.88
N PHE A 301 -6.46 -9.92 -23.77
CA PHE A 301 -6.26 -8.49 -24.03
C PHE A 301 -6.57 -8.12 -25.48
N VAL A 302 -6.28 -8.98 -26.47
CA VAL A 302 -6.53 -8.63 -27.89
C VAL A 302 -7.94 -8.99 -28.38
N ASP A 303 -8.67 -9.82 -27.63
CA ASP A 303 -10.07 -10.17 -27.86
C ASP A 303 -10.82 -10.29 -26.53
N SER A 304 -11.26 -9.16 -26.01
CA SER A 304 -11.92 -9.06 -24.71
C SER A 304 -13.30 -9.73 -24.63
N SER A 305 -13.76 -10.39 -25.70
CA SER A 305 -15.00 -11.17 -25.72
C SER A 305 -14.83 -12.63 -25.28
N ARG A 306 -13.59 -13.10 -25.14
CA ARG A 306 -13.24 -14.49 -24.80
C ARG A 306 -12.23 -14.57 -23.66
N TYR A 307 -12.17 -15.75 -23.06
CA TYR A 307 -11.11 -16.13 -22.13
C TYR A 307 -9.99 -16.87 -22.86
N VAL A 308 -8.76 -16.69 -22.39
CA VAL A 308 -7.57 -17.46 -22.77
C VAL A 308 -6.82 -17.92 -21.52
N LEU A 309 -5.92 -18.89 -21.68
CA LEU A 309 -5.14 -19.39 -20.56
C LEU A 309 -3.94 -18.46 -20.32
N TYR A 310 -3.77 -18.01 -19.09
CA TYR A 310 -2.59 -17.29 -18.62
C TYR A 310 -1.72 -18.22 -17.77
N GLY A 311 -0.40 -18.09 -17.86
CA GLY A 311 0.56 -18.85 -17.07
C GLY A 311 1.48 -17.93 -16.27
N SER A 312 1.68 -18.26 -14.99
CA SER A 312 2.63 -17.61 -14.09
C SER A 312 3.64 -18.62 -13.55
N GLY A 313 4.90 -18.19 -13.38
CA GLY A 313 5.96 -19.04 -12.83
C GLY A 313 5.87 -19.22 -11.31
N LEU A 314 6.96 -19.72 -10.71
CA LEU A 314 7.15 -19.73 -9.27
C LEU A 314 7.02 -18.33 -8.68
N SER A 315 6.63 -18.26 -7.41
CA SER A 315 6.47 -17.00 -6.67
C SER A 315 7.43 -16.91 -5.48
N THR A 316 7.49 -15.75 -4.84
CA THR A 316 8.16 -15.55 -3.56
C THR A 316 7.15 -15.09 -2.52
N ALA A 317 7.26 -15.54 -1.26
CA ALA A 317 6.28 -15.12 -0.26
C ALA A 317 6.49 -13.67 0.22
N LEU A 318 7.73 -13.16 0.13
CA LEU A 318 8.03 -11.73 0.22
C LEU A 318 8.15 -11.10 -1.18
N PRO A 319 7.86 -9.80 -1.35
CA PRO A 319 8.09 -9.14 -2.62
C PRO A 319 9.55 -9.24 -3.06
N SER A 320 9.78 -9.43 -4.37
CA SER A 320 11.12 -9.72 -4.91
C SER A 320 12.16 -8.65 -4.56
N VAL A 321 11.77 -7.37 -4.46
CA VAL A 321 12.66 -6.27 -4.02
C VAL A 321 13.24 -6.52 -2.62
N TYR A 322 12.44 -7.04 -1.67
CA TYR A 322 12.93 -7.35 -0.31
C TYR A 322 13.88 -8.54 -0.29
N MET A 323 13.67 -9.52 -1.18
CA MET A 323 14.57 -10.66 -1.36
C MET A 323 15.93 -10.23 -1.95
N LEU A 324 15.92 -9.24 -2.85
CA LEU A 324 17.10 -8.74 -3.56
C LEU A 324 17.90 -7.68 -2.77
N ASN A 325 17.27 -6.96 -1.85
CA ASN A 325 17.95 -5.94 -1.04
C ASN A 325 18.91 -6.50 0.02
N GLU A 326 18.81 -7.80 0.32
CA GLU A 326 19.69 -8.51 1.28
C GLU A 326 19.78 -7.85 2.68
N ASN A 327 18.70 -7.19 3.12
CA ASN A 327 18.66 -6.63 4.47
C ASN A 327 18.75 -7.78 5.50
N PRO A 328 19.80 -7.80 6.36
CA PRO A 328 20.04 -8.93 7.26
C PRO A 328 18.93 -9.10 8.31
N GLN A 329 18.24 -8.02 8.70
CA GLN A 329 17.12 -8.10 9.64
C GLN A 329 15.88 -8.71 8.99
N ILE A 330 15.55 -8.31 7.76
CA ILE A 330 14.43 -8.89 7.00
C ILE A 330 14.71 -10.36 6.67
N LYS A 331 15.95 -10.68 6.26
CA LYS A 331 16.38 -12.07 6.05
C LYS A 331 16.18 -12.92 7.30
N ALA A 332 16.69 -12.46 8.44
CA ALA A 332 16.56 -13.20 9.70
C ALA A 332 15.09 -13.33 10.14
N LEU A 333 14.29 -12.27 10.01
CA LEU A 333 12.86 -12.29 10.31
C LEU A 333 12.13 -13.35 9.46
N TYR A 334 12.43 -13.39 8.16
CA TYR A 334 11.78 -14.29 7.23
C TYR A 334 12.23 -15.75 7.37
N GLU A 335 13.54 -16.02 7.52
CA GLU A 335 14.05 -17.36 7.80
C GLU A 335 13.48 -17.92 9.13
N ASN A 336 13.37 -17.08 10.17
CA ASN A 336 12.75 -17.49 11.43
C ASN A 336 11.26 -17.79 11.27
N PHE A 337 10.53 -17.01 10.47
CA PHE A 337 9.13 -17.26 10.19
C PHE A 337 8.94 -18.61 9.46
N ILE A 338 9.71 -18.87 8.40
CA ILE A 338 9.66 -20.15 7.68
C ILE A 338 9.93 -21.31 8.65
N ALA A 339 11.01 -21.21 9.45
CA ALA A 339 11.36 -22.25 10.42
C ALA A 339 10.24 -22.49 11.45
N GLN A 340 9.61 -21.41 11.95
CA GLN A 340 8.49 -21.51 12.87
C GLN A 340 7.30 -22.28 12.25
N MET A 341 6.97 -22.03 10.98
CA MET A 341 5.91 -22.77 10.30
C MET A 341 6.24 -24.26 10.16
N PHE A 342 7.50 -24.62 9.89
CA PHE A 342 7.93 -26.02 9.86
C PHE A 342 7.91 -26.69 11.24
N ILE A 343 8.28 -25.98 12.31
CA ILE A 343 8.22 -26.49 13.69
C ILE A 343 6.77 -26.76 14.09
N LEU A 344 5.87 -25.80 13.86
CA LEU A 344 4.44 -25.94 14.16
C LEU A 344 3.75 -27.05 13.36
N THR A 345 4.38 -27.53 12.30
CA THR A 345 3.90 -28.66 11.48
C THR A 345 4.71 -29.94 11.66
N GLY A 346 5.51 -30.03 12.72
CA GLY A 346 6.11 -31.28 13.20
C GLY A 346 7.58 -31.51 12.85
N SER A 347 8.27 -30.50 12.28
CA SER A 347 9.72 -30.58 12.00
C SER A 347 10.55 -30.30 13.27
N THR A 348 11.78 -30.81 13.35
CA THR A 348 12.71 -30.41 14.42
C THR A 348 13.27 -29.02 14.14
N GLU A 349 13.74 -28.30 15.18
CA GLU A 349 14.37 -26.98 15.01
C GLU A 349 15.52 -27.00 14.00
N GLU A 350 16.37 -28.03 14.04
CA GLU A 350 17.49 -28.19 13.12
C GLU A 350 17.03 -28.36 11.66
N SER A 351 16.06 -29.24 11.41
CA SER A 351 15.54 -29.44 10.05
C SER A 351 14.77 -28.22 9.55
N ALA A 352 13.98 -27.59 10.43
CA ALA A 352 13.19 -26.42 10.10
C ALA A 352 14.07 -25.22 9.71
N LEU A 353 15.16 -24.98 10.46
CA LEU A 353 16.12 -23.94 10.13
C LEU A 353 16.82 -24.23 8.80
N LYS A 354 17.16 -25.48 8.52
CA LYS A 354 17.76 -25.87 7.24
C LYS A 354 16.81 -25.62 6.06
N SER A 355 15.56 -26.08 6.17
CA SER A 355 14.52 -25.84 5.16
C SER A 355 14.27 -24.35 4.95
N ALA A 356 14.26 -23.55 6.04
CA ALA A 356 14.10 -22.10 5.95
C ALA A 356 15.23 -21.42 5.16
N GLN A 357 16.48 -21.79 5.42
CA GLN A 357 17.64 -21.26 4.69
C GLN A 357 17.62 -21.69 3.21
N ASP A 358 17.22 -22.93 2.93
CA ASP A 358 17.13 -23.44 1.57
C ASP A 358 16.00 -22.79 0.77
N ILE A 359 14.82 -22.60 1.38
CA ILE A 359 13.71 -21.86 0.78
C ILE A 359 14.11 -20.40 0.53
N TYR A 360 14.72 -19.72 1.50
CA TYR A 360 15.18 -18.34 1.31
C TYR A 360 16.15 -18.23 0.13
N ALA A 361 17.14 -19.13 0.05
CA ALA A 361 18.09 -19.16 -1.05
C ALA A 361 17.41 -19.47 -2.40
N PHE A 362 16.43 -20.37 -2.41
CA PHE A 362 15.65 -20.72 -3.59
C PHE A 362 14.77 -19.56 -4.07
N GLU A 363 14.00 -18.94 -3.18
CA GLU A 363 13.18 -17.78 -3.49
C GLU A 363 14.01 -16.57 -3.95
N LYS A 364 15.25 -16.42 -3.47
CA LYS A 364 16.16 -15.39 -4.00
C LYS A 364 16.50 -15.60 -5.48
N ILE A 365 16.61 -16.86 -5.94
CA ILE A 365 16.81 -17.17 -7.36
C ILE A 365 15.55 -16.83 -8.16
N VAL A 366 14.38 -17.13 -7.61
CA VAL A 366 13.07 -16.77 -8.20
C VAL A 366 12.97 -15.25 -8.33
N ALA A 367 13.18 -14.50 -7.23
CA ALA A 367 13.14 -13.05 -7.19
C ALA A 367 14.08 -12.38 -8.21
N ALA A 368 15.29 -12.93 -8.39
CA ALA A 368 16.26 -12.39 -9.36
C ALA A 368 15.83 -12.59 -10.83
N SER A 369 14.82 -13.41 -11.08
CA SER A 369 14.29 -13.70 -12.42
C SER A 369 12.87 -13.16 -12.63
N THR A 370 12.28 -12.52 -11.62
CA THR A 370 10.99 -11.82 -11.70
C THR A 370 11.18 -10.45 -12.33
N LEU A 371 10.25 -10.03 -13.19
CA LEU A 371 10.15 -8.63 -13.64
C LEU A 371 10.17 -7.68 -12.45
N SER A 372 10.83 -6.54 -12.60
CA SER A 372 10.68 -5.45 -11.64
C SER A 372 9.23 -4.95 -11.64
N ASN A 373 8.80 -4.32 -10.55
CA ASN A 373 7.44 -3.78 -10.45
C ASN A 373 7.18 -2.70 -11.52
N GLU A 374 8.20 -1.93 -11.91
CA GLU A 374 8.14 -0.97 -13.01
C GLU A 374 7.92 -1.64 -14.37
N GLU A 375 8.54 -2.79 -14.61
CA GLU A 375 8.33 -3.54 -15.84
C GLU A 375 6.96 -4.22 -15.84
N ALA A 376 6.55 -4.78 -14.71
CA ALA A 376 5.27 -5.48 -14.55
C ALA A 376 4.05 -4.54 -14.59
N SER A 377 4.22 -3.25 -14.26
CA SER A 377 3.14 -2.25 -14.34
C SER A 377 2.74 -1.88 -15.78
N ARG A 378 3.52 -2.33 -16.79
CA ARG A 378 3.27 -2.05 -18.21
C ARG A 378 2.56 -3.23 -18.87
N VAL A 379 1.34 -2.99 -19.36
CA VAL A 379 0.48 -4.06 -19.91
C VAL A 379 1.12 -4.82 -21.07
N GLU A 380 1.96 -4.16 -21.88
CA GLU A 380 2.67 -4.79 -22.99
C GLU A 380 3.72 -5.81 -22.55
N ASN A 381 4.29 -5.66 -21.35
CA ASN A 381 5.31 -6.56 -20.83
C ASN A 381 4.72 -7.86 -20.28
N ILE A 382 3.46 -7.83 -19.84
CA ILE A 382 2.77 -8.99 -19.25
C ILE A 382 1.90 -9.77 -20.25
N TYR A 383 1.85 -9.35 -21.52
CA TYR A 383 1.08 -10.01 -22.57
C TYR A 383 2.01 -10.70 -23.58
N ASN A 384 2.50 -11.91 -23.24
CA ASN A 384 3.39 -12.68 -24.09
C ASN A 384 2.71 -13.97 -24.59
N PRO A 385 2.02 -13.95 -25.74
CA PRO A 385 1.39 -15.14 -26.31
C PRO A 385 2.45 -16.14 -26.78
N MET A 386 2.31 -17.39 -26.33
CA MET A 386 3.18 -18.51 -26.69
C MET A 386 2.35 -19.75 -26.96
N THR A 387 2.81 -20.62 -27.85
CA THR A 387 2.22 -21.94 -28.03
C THR A 387 2.50 -22.83 -26.82
N VAL A 388 1.62 -23.80 -26.55
CA VAL A 388 1.85 -24.81 -25.50
C VAL A 388 3.18 -25.57 -25.73
N ASP A 389 3.59 -25.75 -26.98
CA ASP A 389 4.86 -26.38 -27.33
C ASP A 389 6.07 -25.53 -26.90
N GLU A 390 6.03 -24.22 -27.13
CA GLU A 390 7.10 -23.30 -26.70
C GLU A 390 7.19 -23.19 -25.17
N VAL A 391 6.05 -23.23 -24.48
CA VAL A 391 6.03 -23.29 -23.01
C VAL A 391 6.60 -24.62 -22.52
N ALA A 392 6.18 -25.75 -23.10
CA ALA A 392 6.72 -27.06 -22.76
C ALA A 392 8.24 -27.14 -22.99
N ASP A 393 8.76 -26.46 -24.02
CA ASP A 393 10.20 -26.40 -24.28
C ASP A 393 11.02 -25.71 -23.18
N MET A 394 10.40 -24.90 -22.32
CA MET A 394 11.07 -24.31 -21.15
C MET A 394 11.33 -25.34 -20.05
N PHE A 395 10.61 -26.45 -20.02
CA PHE A 395 10.65 -27.46 -18.97
C PHE A 395 11.30 -28.74 -19.48
N LYS A 396 12.55 -29.00 -19.07
CA LYS A 396 13.29 -30.19 -19.52
C LYS A 396 13.12 -31.41 -18.60
N GLY A 397 12.78 -31.19 -17.33
CA GLY A 397 12.62 -32.24 -16.33
C GLY A 397 11.20 -32.81 -16.20
N VAL A 398 10.20 -32.16 -16.81
CA VAL A 398 8.78 -32.45 -16.58
C VAL A 398 7.93 -32.31 -17.84
N ASP A 399 6.85 -33.06 -17.92
CA ASP A 399 5.85 -33.03 -18.99
C ASP A 399 4.76 -32.00 -18.66
N ILE A 400 4.97 -30.77 -19.12
CA ILE A 400 4.00 -29.68 -18.95
C ILE A 400 2.71 -29.92 -19.74
N LYS A 401 2.75 -30.64 -20.86
CA LYS A 401 1.53 -30.94 -21.62
C LYS A 401 0.64 -31.90 -20.83
N LYS A 402 1.24 -32.86 -20.13
CA LYS A 402 0.52 -33.71 -19.16
C LYS A 402 -0.05 -32.87 -18.02
N TYR A 403 0.72 -31.97 -17.43
CA TYR A 403 0.23 -31.08 -16.36
C TYR A 403 -1.00 -30.26 -16.80
N LEU A 404 -0.92 -29.59 -17.95
CA LEU A 404 -2.05 -28.85 -18.54
C LEU A 404 -3.26 -29.74 -18.80
N LYS A 405 -3.05 -30.95 -19.32
CA LYS A 405 -4.11 -31.94 -19.52
C LYS A 405 -4.76 -32.36 -18.21
N ASP A 406 -3.98 -32.61 -17.17
CA ASP A 406 -4.49 -33.01 -15.86
C ASP A 406 -5.29 -31.88 -15.19
N LEU A 407 -5.00 -30.62 -15.55
CA LEU A 407 -5.80 -29.45 -15.15
C LEU A 407 -7.06 -29.24 -16.01
N GLY A 408 -7.23 -29.97 -17.12
CA GLY A 408 -8.36 -29.85 -18.05
C GLY A 408 -8.16 -28.85 -19.20
N TYR A 409 -6.90 -28.55 -19.56
CA TYR A 409 -6.52 -27.60 -20.60
C TYR A 409 -5.94 -28.27 -21.86
N GLU A 410 -6.24 -29.54 -22.11
CA GLU A 410 -5.65 -30.32 -23.21
C GLU A 410 -5.96 -29.80 -24.62
N ASN A 411 -6.99 -28.96 -24.76
CA ASN A 411 -7.41 -28.36 -26.02
C ASN A 411 -6.91 -26.91 -26.19
N VAL A 412 -6.09 -26.40 -25.26
CA VAL A 412 -5.49 -25.06 -25.36
C VAL A 412 -4.28 -25.12 -26.29
N GLU A 413 -4.25 -24.27 -27.31
CA GLU A 413 -3.11 -24.17 -28.24
C GLU A 413 -2.10 -23.10 -27.82
N ASN A 414 -2.59 -21.99 -27.26
CA ASN A 414 -1.79 -20.82 -26.89
C ASN A 414 -2.06 -20.40 -25.45
N VAL A 415 -1.02 -19.93 -24.79
CA VAL A 415 -1.02 -19.43 -23.41
C VAL A 415 -0.38 -18.05 -23.40
N ILE A 416 -0.91 -17.14 -22.59
CA ILE A 416 -0.27 -15.85 -22.31
C ILE A 416 0.64 -16.02 -21.09
N ILE A 417 1.94 -15.79 -21.27
CA ILE A 417 2.90 -15.85 -20.16
C ILE A 417 3.12 -14.42 -19.63
N THR A 418 2.86 -14.20 -18.34
CA THR A 418 2.95 -12.85 -17.73
C THR A 418 4.38 -12.41 -17.48
N ASP A 419 5.29 -13.37 -17.27
CA ASP A 419 6.72 -13.13 -17.14
C ASP A 419 7.47 -14.31 -17.78
N VAL A 420 7.98 -14.08 -18.99
CA VAL A 420 8.69 -15.09 -19.78
C VAL A 420 10.02 -15.48 -19.14
N GLY A 421 10.71 -14.53 -18.50
CA GLY A 421 11.97 -14.77 -17.81
C GLY A 421 11.78 -15.69 -16.62
N LEU A 422 10.80 -15.37 -15.77
CA LEU A 422 10.44 -16.15 -14.59
C LEU A 422 9.86 -17.51 -14.97
N MET A 423 9.02 -17.61 -16.01
CA MET A 423 8.49 -18.91 -16.46
C MET A 423 9.60 -19.82 -16.98
N ARG A 424 10.56 -19.27 -17.75
CA ARG A 424 11.75 -20.03 -18.16
C ARG A 424 12.56 -20.48 -16.96
N LYS A 425 12.78 -19.59 -15.99
CA LYS A 425 13.51 -19.93 -14.77
C LYS A 425 12.81 -21.02 -13.97
N THR A 426 11.49 -20.96 -13.90
CA THR A 426 10.65 -21.98 -13.29
C THR A 426 10.91 -23.33 -13.94
N GLY A 427 10.89 -23.41 -15.27
CA GLY A 427 11.20 -24.65 -15.99
C GLY A 427 12.64 -25.17 -15.78
N GLU A 428 13.62 -24.28 -15.62
CA GLU A 428 15.00 -24.64 -15.25
C GLU A 428 15.11 -25.20 -13.82
N LEU A 429 14.29 -24.70 -12.89
CA LEU A 429 14.30 -25.10 -11.49
C LEU A 429 13.54 -26.41 -11.25
N MET A 430 12.63 -26.80 -12.15
CA MET A 430 11.84 -28.04 -12.06
C MET A 430 12.66 -29.28 -12.48
N THR A 431 13.59 -29.68 -11.62
CA THR A 431 14.46 -30.85 -11.80
C THR A 431 14.50 -31.73 -10.56
N ASP A 432 14.85 -33.01 -10.72
CA ASP A 432 15.04 -33.93 -9.58
C ASP A 432 16.17 -33.48 -8.64
N GLU A 433 17.15 -32.72 -9.13
CA GLU A 433 18.23 -32.14 -8.32
C GLU A 433 17.69 -31.13 -7.29
N ASN A 434 16.62 -30.42 -7.63
CA ASN A 434 15.96 -29.45 -6.77
C ASN A 434 14.74 -30.03 -6.02
N LEU A 435 14.47 -31.34 -6.13
CA LEU A 435 13.24 -31.94 -5.62
C LEU A 435 13.00 -31.65 -4.14
N GLU A 436 14.03 -31.78 -3.29
CA GLU A 436 13.86 -31.61 -1.85
C GLU A 436 13.51 -30.15 -1.48
N VAL A 437 14.15 -29.15 -2.10
CA VAL A 437 13.78 -27.75 -1.86
C VAL A 437 12.42 -27.40 -2.47
N LEU A 438 12.03 -28.01 -3.59
CA LEU A 438 10.69 -27.85 -4.18
C LEU A 438 9.60 -28.47 -3.30
N LYS A 439 9.87 -29.61 -2.65
CA LYS A 439 8.95 -30.22 -1.67
C LYS A 439 8.79 -29.32 -0.45
N ASP A 440 9.89 -28.80 0.09
CA ASP A 440 9.83 -27.87 1.22
C ASP A 440 9.14 -26.56 0.83
N TYR A 441 9.40 -26.02 -0.36
CA TYR A 441 8.68 -24.86 -0.91
C TYR A 441 7.17 -25.14 -0.99
N ALA A 442 6.75 -26.26 -1.60
CA ALA A 442 5.33 -26.61 -1.70
C ALA A 442 4.68 -26.83 -0.32
N ARG A 443 5.39 -27.46 0.63
CA ARG A 443 4.92 -27.63 2.02
C ARG A 443 4.76 -26.27 2.70
N TYR A 444 5.74 -25.40 2.58
CA TYR A 444 5.71 -24.05 3.14
C TYR A 444 4.51 -23.26 2.61
N TYR A 445 4.31 -23.26 1.29
CA TYR A 445 3.16 -22.59 0.66
C TYR A 445 1.82 -23.19 1.09
N LEU A 446 1.70 -24.52 1.21
CA LEU A 446 0.48 -25.13 1.74
C LEU A 446 0.18 -24.64 3.15
N VAL A 447 1.21 -24.59 4.00
CA VAL A 447 1.07 -24.21 5.41
C VAL A 447 0.69 -22.74 5.54
N ILE A 448 1.38 -21.81 4.86
CA ILE A 448 1.05 -20.38 4.99
C ILE A 448 -0.31 -20.03 4.38
N ASN A 449 -0.74 -20.73 3.31
CA ASN A 449 -2.06 -20.52 2.70
C ASN A 449 -3.20 -21.10 3.53
N THR A 450 -2.93 -21.91 4.55
CA THR A 450 -3.97 -22.57 5.37
C THR A 450 -3.92 -22.23 6.85
N ALA A 451 -2.81 -21.70 7.35
CA ALA A 451 -2.55 -21.45 8.77
C ALA A 451 -3.61 -20.58 9.46
N SER A 452 -4.14 -19.54 8.80
CA SER A 452 -5.20 -18.69 9.35
C SER A 452 -6.55 -19.41 9.54
N PHE A 453 -6.70 -20.63 9.02
CA PHE A 453 -7.91 -21.46 9.15
C PHE A 453 -7.70 -22.68 10.08
N LEU A 454 -6.50 -22.87 10.62
CA LEU A 454 -6.10 -24.00 11.47
C LEU A 454 -6.05 -23.56 12.94
N SER A 455 -5.08 -24.05 13.72
CA SER A 455 -4.91 -23.68 15.13
C SER A 455 -4.49 -22.22 15.33
N GLU A 456 -4.76 -21.72 16.53
CA GLU A 456 -4.38 -20.37 16.96
C GLU A 456 -2.86 -20.16 16.97
N ASP A 457 -2.06 -21.20 17.24
CA ASP A 457 -0.58 -21.10 17.18
C ASP A 457 -0.07 -20.78 15.77
N LEU A 458 -0.67 -21.38 14.74
CA LEU A 458 -0.33 -21.12 13.34
C LEU A 458 -0.81 -19.73 12.90
N GLU A 459 -2.04 -19.36 13.27
CA GLU A 459 -2.59 -18.02 13.02
C GLU A 459 -1.70 -16.94 13.66
N ASN A 460 -1.30 -17.14 14.93
CA ASN A 460 -0.46 -16.22 15.68
C ASN A 460 0.95 -16.09 15.09
N ALA A 461 1.54 -17.17 14.58
CA ALA A 461 2.85 -17.11 13.93
C ALA A 461 2.84 -16.22 12.68
N ILE A 462 1.81 -16.33 11.83
CA ILE A 462 1.63 -15.45 10.66
C ILE A 462 1.39 -14.00 11.10
N ASN A 463 0.51 -13.78 12.06
CA ASN A 463 0.20 -12.45 12.57
C ASN A 463 1.43 -11.76 13.19
N ALA A 464 2.30 -12.53 13.87
CA ALA A 464 3.54 -12.03 14.45
C ALA A 464 4.54 -11.62 13.36
N PHE A 465 4.70 -12.44 12.31
CA PHE A 465 5.54 -12.09 11.16
C PHE A 465 5.04 -10.83 10.46
N ASN A 466 3.75 -10.78 10.12
CA ASN A 466 3.15 -9.61 9.45
C ASN A 466 3.27 -8.36 10.31
N SER A 467 3.03 -8.47 11.62
CA SER A 467 3.19 -7.35 12.55
C SER A 467 4.63 -6.84 12.58
N ALA A 468 5.62 -7.73 12.66
CA ALA A 468 7.02 -7.34 12.65
C ALA A 468 7.46 -6.74 11.31
N PHE A 469 7.00 -7.31 10.19
CA PHE A 469 7.35 -6.86 8.85
C PHE A 469 6.74 -5.51 8.50
N MET A 470 5.47 -5.27 8.91
CA MET A 470 4.72 -4.05 8.60
C MET A 470 4.75 -3.00 9.73
N GLY A 471 5.35 -3.30 10.89
CA GLY A 471 5.41 -2.40 12.04
C GLY A 471 4.09 -2.22 12.80
N ILE A 472 3.28 -3.28 12.92
CA ILE A 472 1.97 -3.23 13.59
C ILE A 472 2.15 -3.47 15.11
N ASP A 473 1.70 -2.52 15.93
CA ASP A 473 1.93 -2.55 17.39
C ASP A 473 0.80 -3.20 18.21
N SER A 474 -0.31 -3.58 17.59
CA SER A 474 -1.50 -4.11 18.27
C SER A 474 -2.27 -5.09 17.39
N THR A 475 -3.00 -6.01 18.02
CA THR A 475 -3.74 -7.08 17.32
C THR A 475 -5.22 -6.75 17.19
N LEU A 476 -5.86 -7.30 16.16
CA LEU A 476 -7.31 -7.31 16.02
C LEU A 476 -8.00 -8.05 17.18
N SER A 477 -9.22 -7.64 17.51
CA SER A 477 -10.06 -8.42 18.43
C SER A 477 -10.53 -9.73 17.77
N GLN A 478 -10.94 -10.72 18.56
CA GLN A 478 -11.47 -11.98 18.01
C GLN A 478 -12.74 -11.75 17.18
N GLU A 479 -13.58 -10.77 17.56
CA GLU A 479 -14.75 -10.36 16.78
C GLU A 479 -14.34 -9.78 15.42
N ASP A 480 -13.33 -8.90 15.38
CA ASP A 480 -12.83 -8.32 14.14
C ASP A 480 -12.23 -9.38 13.21
N LYS A 481 -11.45 -10.32 13.77
CA LYS A 481 -10.91 -11.45 12.99
C LYS A 481 -12.01 -12.30 12.39
N ALA A 482 -13.03 -12.65 13.18
CA ALA A 482 -14.15 -13.46 12.72
C ALA A 482 -14.97 -12.74 11.64
N PHE A 483 -15.25 -11.45 11.85
CA PHE A 483 -15.91 -10.60 10.88
C PHE A 483 -15.12 -10.49 9.57
N ASN A 484 -13.81 -10.18 9.64
CA ASN A 484 -12.96 -10.04 8.46
C ASN A 484 -12.90 -11.33 7.64
N MET A 485 -12.86 -12.48 8.32
CA MET A 485 -12.89 -13.80 7.68
C MET A 485 -14.22 -14.10 6.99
N LEU A 486 -15.36 -13.82 7.66
CA LEU A 486 -16.66 -13.95 7.01
C LEU A 486 -16.78 -13.01 5.81
N ASN A 487 -16.33 -11.76 5.95
CA ASN A 487 -16.41 -10.77 4.88
C ASN A 487 -15.52 -11.13 3.69
N SER A 488 -14.32 -11.67 3.90
CA SER A 488 -13.43 -12.06 2.80
C SER A 488 -14.03 -13.18 1.94
N VAL A 489 -14.80 -14.09 2.53
CA VAL A 489 -15.39 -15.25 1.84
C VAL A 489 -16.78 -14.96 1.29
N MET A 490 -17.58 -14.18 2.00
CA MET A 490 -19.02 -13.97 1.73
C MET A 490 -19.39 -12.49 1.51
N SER A 491 -18.44 -11.68 1.05
CA SER A 491 -18.62 -10.24 0.81
C SER A 491 -19.78 -9.88 -0.12
N SER A 492 -20.08 -10.71 -1.13
CA SER A 492 -21.18 -10.45 -2.06
C SER A 492 -22.56 -10.49 -1.37
N TYR A 493 -22.77 -11.43 -0.46
CA TYR A 493 -24.01 -11.54 0.32
C TYR A 493 -24.13 -10.40 1.33
N LEU A 494 -23.05 -10.10 2.04
CA LEU A 494 -23.00 -8.96 2.96
C LEU A 494 -23.20 -7.63 2.24
N GLY A 495 -22.59 -7.47 1.07
CA GLY A 495 -22.74 -6.29 0.22
C GLY A 495 -24.17 -6.06 -0.27
N ARG A 496 -24.91 -7.13 -0.55
CA ARG A 496 -26.35 -7.03 -0.87
C ARG A 496 -27.14 -6.46 0.30
N ILE A 497 -26.99 -7.03 1.50
CA ILE A 497 -27.71 -6.56 2.69
C ILE A 497 -27.28 -5.14 3.06
N TYR A 498 -26.00 -4.81 2.89
CA TYR A 498 -25.47 -3.45 3.10
C TYR A 498 -26.19 -2.41 2.25
N VAL A 499 -26.32 -2.66 0.95
CA VAL A 499 -26.99 -1.74 0.02
C VAL A 499 -28.47 -1.59 0.39
N GLU A 500 -29.16 -2.71 0.64
CA GLU A 500 -30.58 -2.73 1.03
C GLU A 500 -30.84 -1.89 2.30
N ARG A 501 -29.87 -1.80 3.22
CA ARG A 501 -30.00 -1.05 4.48
C ARG A 501 -29.46 0.38 4.46
N TYR A 502 -28.40 0.64 3.70
CA TYR A 502 -27.57 1.84 3.90
C TYR A 502 -27.34 2.71 2.66
N PHE A 503 -27.82 2.32 1.48
CA PHE A 503 -27.61 3.09 0.25
C PHE A 503 -28.95 3.45 -0.42
N SER A 504 -29.05 4.67 -0.96
CA SER A 504 -30.29 5.19 -1.54
C SER A 504 -30.23 5.30 -3.06
N GLU A 505 -31.38 5.14 -3.72
CA GLU A 505 -31.52 5.38 -5.16
C GLU A 505 -31.25 6.84 -5.53
N GLU A 506 -31.53 7.78 -4.63
CA GLU A 506 -31.22 9.21 -4.80
C GLU A 506 -29.71 9.46 -4.90
N ALA A 507 -28.91 8.86 -4.01
CA ALA A 507 -27.46 8.97 -4.06
C ALA A 507 -26.90 8.33 -5.35
N LYS A 508 -27.45 7.18 -5.77
CA LYS A 508 -27.09 6.57 -7.06
C LYS A 508 -27.34 7.53 -8.22
N LYS A 509 -28.52 8.16 -8.26
CA LYS A 509 -28.92 9.05 -9.35
C LYS A 509 -28.07 10.31 -9.42
N ASP A 510 -27.76 10.93 -8.28
CA ASP A 510 -26.92 12.13 -8.23
C ASP A 510 -25.50 11.84 -8.73
N VAL A 511 -24.92 10.70 -8.32
CA VAL A 511 -23.59 10.28 -8.80
C VAL A 511 -23.60 9.98 -10.30
N GLU A 512 -24.65 9.35 -10.83
CA GLU A 512 -24.80 9.16 -12.29
C GLU A 512 -24.84 10.50 -13.06
N ASP A 513 -25.42 11.55 -12.47
CA ASP A 513 -25.45 12.89 -13.07
C ASP A 513 -24.07 13.55 -13.02
N ILE A 514 -23.32 13.42 -11.92
CA ILE A 514 -21.92 13.85 -11.81
C ILE A 514 -21.04 13.16 -12.86
N VAL A 515 -21.17 11.84 -13.02
CA VAL A 515 -20.43 11.08 -14.04
C VAL A 515 -20.74 11.59 -15.45
N SER A 516 -22.02 11.83 -15.75
CA SER A 516 -22.45 12.33 -17.06
C SER A 516 -21.86 13.70 -17.37
N GLU A 517 -21.76 14.58 -16.38
CA GLU A 517 -21.12 15.89 -16.51
C GLU A 517 -19.61 15.76 -16.75
N ILE A 518 -18.92 14.91 -16.01
CA ILE A 518 -17.48 14.70 -16.16
C ILE A 518 -17.15 14.13 -17.54
N ILE A 519 -17.92 13.17 -18.04
CA ILE A 519 -17.77 12.67 -19.43
C ILE A 519 -17.92 13.81 -20.44
N ALA A 520 -18.90 14.70 -20.26
CA ALA A 520 -19.11 15.84 -21.16
C ALA A 520 -17.98 16.88 -21.08
N ALA A 521 -17.40 17.10 -19.90
CA ALA A 521 -16.24 17.97 -19.72
C ALA A 521 -14.99 17.37 -20.38
N PHE A 522 -14.74 16.07 -20.15
CA PHE A 522 -13.61 15.35 -20.73
C PHE A 522 -13.67 15.30 -22.27
N GLU A 523 -14.86 15.16 -22.86
CA GLU A 523 -15.04 15.24 -24.31
C GLU A 523 -14.59 16.60 -24.88
N LYS A 524 -15.03 17.71 -24.24
CA LYS A 524 -14.62 19.06 -24.65
C LYS A 524 -13.11 19.25 -24.50
N ARG A 525 -12.54 18.69 -23.43
CA ARG A 525 -11.11 18.74 -23.14
C ARG A 525 -10.29 18.04 -24.23
N ILE A 526 -10.62 16.79 -24.58
CA ILE A 526 -10.00 16.05 -25.70
C ILE A 526 -10.09 16.87 -26.99
N GLN A 527 -11.24 17.48 -27.28
CA GLN A 527 -11.42 18.28 -28.48
C GLN A 527 -10.48 19.51 -28.54
N ALA A 528 -10.16 20.10 -27.38
CA ALA A 528 -9.34 21.30 -27.24
C ALA A 528 -7.82 21.02 -27.26
N LEU A 529 -7.38 19.77 -27.10
CA LEU A 529 -5.95 19.41 -27.10
C LEU A 529 -5.24 19.88 -28.38
N ASP A 530 -4.16 20.63 -28.26
CA ASP A 530 -3.43 21.19 -29.41
C ASP A 530 -2.38 20.23 -30.00
N TRP A 531 -2.06 19.17 -29.27
CA TRP A 531 -1.02 18.20 -29.59
C TRP A 531 -1.54 16.91 -30.22
N MET A 532 -2.86 16.73 -30.35
CA MET A 532 -3.48 15.56 -30.97
C MET A 532 -4.15 15.92 -32.31
N THR A 533 -3.99 15.06 -33.32
CA THR A 533 -4.74 15.19 -34.57
C THR A 533 -6.25 14.94 -34.39
N ASP A 534 -7.07 15.48 -35.30
CA ASP A 534 -8.54 15.30 -35.30
C ASP A 534 -8.97 13.82 -35.35
N GLU A 535 -8.15 12.96 -35.98
CA GLU A 535 -8.42 11.53 -36.09
C GLU A 535 -8.26 10.81 -34.75
N THR A 536 -7.14 11.05 -34.05
CA THR A 536 -6.90 10.47 -32.72
C THR A 536 -7.87 11.04 -31.69
N LYS A 537 -8.23 12.32 -31.77
CA LYS A 537 -9.30 12.91 -30.94
C LYS A 537 -10.64 12.23 -31.15
N ALA A 538 -11.03 11.98 -32.41
CA ALA A 538 -12.28 11.29 -32.70
C ALA A 538 -12.29 9.85 -32.15
N ALA A 539 -11.16 9.14 -32.21
CA ALA A 539 -11.01 7.82 -31.60
C ALA A 539 -11.12 7.87 -30.07
N ALA A 540 -10.41 8.80 -29.42
CA ALA A 540 -10.46 8.99 -27.97
C ALA A 540 -11.88 9.34 -27.48
N ILE A 541 -12.57 10.25 -28.17
CA ILE A 541 -13.98 10.60 -27.86
C ILE A 541 -14.90 9.39 -28.09
N SER A 542 -14.68 8.60 -29.14
CA SER A 542 -15.46 7.37 -29.35
C SER A 542 -15.25 6.36 -28.24
N LYS A 543 -14.06 6.27 -27.67
CA LYS A 543 -13.76 5.43 -26.51
C LYS A 543 -14.40 5.95 -25.23
N LEU A 544 -14.27 7.25 -24.97
CA LEU A 544 -14.89 7.94 -23.83
C LEU A 544 -16.40 7.69 -23.79
N LYS A 545 -17.09 7.85 -24.92
CA LYS A 545 -18.55 7.63 -25.04
C LYS A 545 -18.97 6.17 -24.91
N ALA A 546 -18.03 5.23 -25.02
CA ALA A 546 -18.29 3.80 -24.88
C ALA A 546 -18.04 3.29 -23.45
N ILE A 547 -17.56 4.14 -22.53
CA ILE A 547 -17.34 3.76 -21.13
C ILE A 547 -18.67 3.31 -20.51
N LYS A 548 -18.67 2.11 -19.93
CA LYS A 548 -19.81 1.57 -19.19
C LYS A 548 -19.74 1.98 -17.73
N LEU A 549 -20.90 2.20 -17.12
CA LEU A 549 -21.02 2.67 -15.75
C LEU A 549 -21.57 1.57 -14.84
N LYS A 550 -20.91 1.34 -13.71
CA LYS A 550 -21.37 0.47 -12.63
C LYS A 550 -21.39 1.26 -11.32
N ILE A 551 -22.54 1.83 -10.97
CA ILE A 551 -22.68 2.74 -9.83
C ILE A 551 -23.53 2.11 -8.71
N GLY A 552 -23.00 2.12 -7.49
CA GLY A 552 -23.62 1.61 -6.28
C GLY A 552 -23.55 0.09 -6.15
N TYR A 553 -24.31 -0.63 -6.97
CA TYR A 553 -24.58 -2.06 -6.82
C TYR A 553 -25.08 -2.70 -8.12
N PRO A 554 -24.94 -4.04 -8.29
CA PRO A 554 -25.43 -4.74 -9.46
C PRO A 554 -26.96 -4.78 -9.55
N ASP A 555 -27.50 -4.74 -10.76
CA ASP A 555 -28.94 -4.90 -11.01
C ASP A 555 -29.45 -6.32 -10.73
N THR A 556 -28.55 -7.31 -10.79
CA THR A 556 -28.83 -8.73 -10.54
C THR A 556 -27.78 -9.35 -9.63
N TRP A 557 -28.22 -10.21 -8.70
CA TRP A 557 -27.34 -10.87 -7.74
C TRP A 557 -27.10 -12.32 -8.13
N GLU A 558 -25.83 -12.71 -8.25
CA GLU A 558 -25.44 -14.11 -8.39
C GLU A 558 -25.32 -14.78 -7.02
N ASP A 559 -25.61 -16.08 -6.96
CA ASP A 559 -25.40 -16.91 -5.78
C ASP A 559 -24.26 -17.93 -6.04
N PRO A 560 -23.00 -17.52 -5.86
CA PRO A 560 -21.85 -18.35 -6.19
C PRO A 560 -21.73 -19.59 -5.28
N LEU A 561 -22.26 -19.53 -4.06
CA LEU A 561 -22.25 -20.65 -3.11
C LEU A 561 -23.56 -21.46 -3.13
N SER A 562 -24.47 -21.22 -4.08
CA SER A 562 -25.77 -21.92 -4.19
C SER A 562 -25.65 -23.44 -4.08
N ASN A 563 -24.64 -24.03 -4.76
CA ASN A 563 -24.40 -25.48 -4.81
C ASN A 563 -23.33 -25.97 -3.82
N ILE A 564 -22.94 -25.12 -2.86
CA ILE A 564 -21.93 -25.44 -1.84
C ILE A 564 -22.66 -25.59 -0.51
N GLU A 565 -22.47 -26.75 0.10
CA GLU A 565 -22.95 -27.06 1.44
C GLU A 565 -21.93 -26.53 2.45
N ILE A 566 -22.32 -25.58 3.27
CA ILE A 566 -21.52 -25.07 4.38
C ILE A 566 -21.95 -25.84 5.63
N LYS A 567 -21.00 -26.42 6.35
CA LYS A 567 -21.27 -27.25 7.53
C LYS A 567 -20.66 -26.64 8.77
N SER A 568 -21.45 -26.59 9.83
CA SER A 568 -20.96 -26.35 11.19
C SER A 568 -20.13 -27.53 11.70
N TYR A 569 -19.41 -27.36 12.81
CA TYR A 569 -18.71 -28.47 13.47
C TYR A 569 -19.66 -29.56 13.98
N ASP A 570 -20.87 -29.18 14.43
CA ASP A 570 -21.90 -30.12 14.90
C ASP A 570 -22.41 -31.05 13.79
N GLU A 571 -22.33 -30.60 12.54
CA GLU A 571 -22.69 -31.36 11.34
C GLU A 571 -21.49 -32.14 10.75
N GLY A 572 -20.34 -32.10 11.43
CA GLY A 572 -19.10 -32.74 11.00
C GLY A 572 -18.31 -31.94 9.96
N GLY A 573 -18.56 -30.64 9.83
CA GLY A 573 -17.76 -29.69 9.07
C GLY A 573 -16.52 -29.20 9.82
N SER A 574 -15.77 -28.30 9.18
CA SER A 574 -14.67 -27.55 9.80
C SER A 574 -14.42 -26.25 9.02
N LEU A 575 -13.74 -25.28 9.63
CA LEU A 575 -13.41 -24.01 8.96
C LEU A 575 -12.62 -24.24 7.67
N LEU A 576 -11.50 -24.98 7.75
CA LEU A 576 -10.72 -25.29 6.56
C LEU A 576 -11.52 -26.13 5.55
N GLY A 577 -12.33 -27.10 6.01
CA GLY A 577 -13.17 -27.90 5.12
C GLY A 577 -14.12 -27.06 4.28
N ASN A 578 -14.79 -26.08 4.91
CA ASN A 578 -15.65 -25.13 4.21
C ASN A 578 -14.87 -24.27 3.22
N ILE A 579 -13.69 -23.74 3.61
CA ILE A 579 -12.82 -22.96 2.71
C ILE A 579 -12.40 -23.79 1.50
N LEU A 580 -11.91 -25.02 1.70
CA LEU A 580 -11.46 -25.88 0.60
C LEU A 580 -12.62 -26.23 -0.34
N ALA A 581 -13.82 -26.45 0.17
CA ALA A 581 -15.01 -26.69 -0.66
C ALA A 581 -15.34 -25.46 -1.53
N ILE A 582 -15.24 -24.26 -0.96
CA ILE A 582 -15.45 -22.99 -1.68
C ILE A 582 -14.37 -22.80 -2.75
N THR A 583 -13.10 -22.91 -2.39
CA THR A 583 -11.96 -22.72 -3.32
C THR A 583 -11.99 -23.74 -4.45
N ALA A 584 -12.30 -25.01 -4.18
CA ALA A 584 -12.45 -26.05 -5.21
C ALA A 584 -13.58 -25.73 -6.21
N ALA A 585 -14.73 -25.26 -5.71
CA ALA A 585 -15.85 -24.86 -6.57
C ALA A 585 -15.51 -23.64 -7.42
N GLN A 586 -14.80 -22.65 -6.87
CA GLN A 586 -14.31 -21.47 -7.59
C GLN A 586 -13.30 -21.85 -8.68
N ALA A 587 -12.33 -22.72 -8.38
CA ALA A 587 -11.36 -23.23 -9.35
C ALA A 587 -12.07 -23.95 -10.51
N LYS A 588 -13.04 -24.82 -10.20
CA LYS A 588 -13.86 -25.50 -11.22
C LYS A 588 -14.67 -24.53 -12.07
N TYR A 589 -15.26 -23.50 -11.46
CA TYR A 589 -15.99 -22.46 -12.20
C TYR A 589 -15.05 -21.69 -13.13
N SER A 590 -13.88 -21.26 -12.63
CA SER A 590 -12.86 -20.56 -13.39
C SER A 590 -12.42 -21.35 -14.62
N LYS A 591 -12.09 -22.64 -14.47
CA LYS A 591 -11.76 -23.56 -15.58
C LYS A 591 -12.83 -23.61 -16.67
N SER A 592 -14.10 -23.52 -16.30
CA SER A 592 -15.21 -23.54 -17.27
C SER A 592 -15.27 -22.29 -18.16
N LEU A 593 -14.63 -21.18 -17.76
CA LEU A 593 -14.68 -19.90 -18.46
C LEU A 593 -14.05 -19.96 -19.85
N LEU A 594 -13.02 -20.79 -20.08
CA LEU A 594 -12.41 -20.94 -21.41
C LEU A 594 -13.41 -21.31 -22.53
N SER A 595 -14.49 -22.00 -22.16
CA SER A 595 -15.54 -22.43 -23.09
C SER A 595 -16.70 -21.45 -23.22
N LYS A 596 -16.67 -20.33 -22.48
CA LYS A 596 -17.77 -19.36 -22.36
C LYS A 596 -17.35 -18.00 -22.92
N PRO A 597 -18.29 -17.20 -23.43
CA PRO A 597 -18.03 -15.79 -23.70
C PRO A 597 -17.83 -15.02 -22.37
N VAL A 598 -17.12 -13.90 -22.43
CA VAL A 598 -16.96 -12.98 -21.31
C VAL A 598 -18.29 -12.28 -21.02
N ASP A 599 -18.78 -12.39 -19.79
CA ASP A 599 -19.94 -11.65 -19.31
C ASP A 599 -19.51 -10.33 -18.66
N LYS A 600 -19.52 -9.26 -19.45
CA LYS A 600 -19.14 -7.91 -19.01
C LYS A 600 -20.17 -7.27 -18.06
N SER A 601 -21.34 -7.88 -17.84
CA SER A 601 -22.32 -7.35 -16.88
C SER A 601 -21.97 -7.65 -15.42
N LYS A 602 -21.13 -8.65 -15.16
CA LYS A 602 -20.72 -9.09 -13.82
C LYS A 602 -19.93 -8.01 -13.09
N TRP A 603 -20.17 -7.90 -11.78
CA TRP A 603 -19.37 -7.09 -10.89
C TRP A 603 -18.21 -7.93 -10.34
N SER A 604 -17.00 -7.37 -10.33
CA SER A 604 -15.80 -8.01 -9.79
C SER A 604 -15.58 -7.71 -8.29
N ILE A 605 -16.35 -6.78 -7.73
CA ILE A 605 -16.16 -6.25 -6.37
C ILE A 605 -17.49 -6.14 -5.62
N PRO A 606 -17.47 -6.28 -4.28
CA PRO A 606 -18.67 -6.13 -3.47
C PRO A 606 -19.09 -4.66 -3.33
N PRO A 607 -20.40 -4.36 -3.28
CA PRO A 607 -20.92 -2.99 -3.17
C PRO A 607 -20.46 -2.17 -1.97
N HIS A 608 -20.07 -2.81 -0.85
CA HIS A 608 -19.67 -2.13 0.38
C HIS A 608 -18.19 -1.70 0.38
N MET A 609 -17.42 -2.12 -0.62
CA MET A 609 -15.99 -1.79 -0.75
C MET A 609 -15.80 -0.28 -0.87
N VAL A 610 -14.76 0.24 -0.21
CA VAL A 610 -14.35 1.65 -0.29
C VAL A 610 -13.22 1.78 -1.29
N ASN A 611 -13.56 1.78 -2.58
CA ASN A 611 -12.62 2.00 -3.67
C ASN A 611 -13.36 2.40 -4.94
N ALA A 612 -12.65 2.72 -6.02
CA ALA A 612 -13.18 2.87 -7.38
C ALA A 612 -12.21 2.22 -8.38
N PHE A 613 -12.70 1.89 -9.58
CA PHE A 613 -11.89 1.16 -10.55
C PHE A 613 -12.28 1.47 -11.99
N TYR A 614 -11.28 1.54 -12.86
CA TYR A 614 -11.39 1.37 -14.30
C TYR A 614 -10.92 -0.02 -14.72
N ASN A 615 -11.69 -0.70 -15.58
CA ASN A 615 -11.28 -1.95 -16.20
C ASN A 615 -11.16 -1.79 -17.72
N ALA A 616 -9.91 -1.85 -18.21
CA ALA A 616 -9.58 -1.67 -19.62
C ALA A 616 -10.24 -2.71 -20.53
N THR A 617 -10.34 -3.97 -20.12
CA THR A 617 -10.91 -5.06 -20.94
C THR A 617 -12.42 -4.94 -21.12
N SER A 618 -13.11 -4.22 -20.24
CA SER A 618 -14.55 -3.95 -20.36
C SER A 618 -14.87 -2.51 -20.77
N ASN A 619 -13.85 -1.63 -20.81
CA ASN A 619 -13.98 -0.19 -20.91
C ASN A 619 -15.09 0.31 -19.97
N GLU A 620 -14.92 0.07 -18.67
CA GLU A 620 -15.93 0.36 -17.65
C GLU A 620 -15.32 1.00 -16.41
N ILE A 621 -16.12 1.83 -15.74
CA ILE A 621 -15.81 2.38 -14.42
C ILE A 621 -16.79 1.87 -13.38
N ILE A 622 -16.29 1.54 -12.19
CA ILE A 622 -17.05 0.92 -11.10
C ILE A 622 -16.90 1.76 -9.82
N PHE A 623 -18.04 2.21 -9.28
CA PHE A 623 -18.15 2.97 -8.03
C PHE A 623 -19.10 2.24 -7.08
N PRO A 624 -18.60 1.37 -6.18
CA PRO A 624 -19.41 0.72 -5.15
C PRO A 624 -20.13 1.73 -4.25
N ALA A 625 -21.27 1.35 -3.70
CA ALA A 625 -22.00 2.14 -2.71
C ALA A 625 -21.14 2.51 -1.48
N GLY A 626 -20.15 1.69 -1.15
CA GLY A 626 -19.25 1.88 -0.01
C GLY A 626 -18.44 3.16 -0.04
N ILE A 627 -17.99 3.64 -1.21
CA ILE A 627 -17.21 4.89 -1.33
C ILE A 627 -18.10 6.14 -1.45
N LEU A 628 -19.39 5.99 -1.80
CA LEU A 628 -20.33 7.08 -2.04
C LEU A 628 -20.90 7.65 -0.74
N GLN A 629 -20.00 8.13 0.13
CA GLN A 629 -20.30 8.80 1.40
C GLN A 629 -19.14 9.73 1.80
N ALA A 630 -19.36 10.54 2.83
CA ALA A 630 -18.36 11.50 3.29
C ALA A 630 -17.07 10.77 3.75
N PRO A 631 -15.87 11.32 3.50
CA PRO A 631 -15.62 12.66 2.94
C PRO A 631 -15.62 12.75 1.41
N PHE A 632 -15.77 11.64 0.69
CA PHE A 632 -15.72 11.63 -0.78
C PHE A 632 -16.97 12.27 -1.39
N TYR A 633 -18.14 11.91 -0.88
CA TYR A 633 -19.44 12.36 -1.41
C TYR A 633 -20.42 12.66 -0.28
N ASP A 634 -21.13 13.78 -0.37
CA ASP A 634 -22.33 14.03 0.44
C ASP A 634 -23.34 14.78 -0.41
N VAL A 635 -24.56 14.24 -0.50
CA VAL A 635 -25.67 14.85 -1.26
C VAL A 635 -26.02 16.26 -0.77
N ASN A 636 -25.64 16.60 0.47
CA ASN A 636 -25.86 17.93 1.07
C ASN A 636 -24.64 18.84 1.06
N ALA A 637 -23.48 18.37 0.58
CA ALA A 637 -22.27 19.19 0.49
C ALA A 637 -22.36 20.21 -0.64
N SER A 638 -21.44 21.19 -0.63
CA SER A 638 -21.30 22.09 -1.77
C SER A 638 -20.85 21.34 -3.02
N ARG A 639 -21.14 21.92 -4.18
CA ARG A 639 -20.72 21.35 -5.46
C ARG A 639 -19.20 21.27 -5.55
N GLU A 640 -18.48 22.30 -5.08
CA GLU A 640 -17.02 22.32 -5.03
C GLU A 640 -16.45 21.20 -4.17
N GLN A 641 -17.09 20.90 -3.03
CA GLN A 641 -16.67 19.82 -2.16
C GLN A 641 -16.84 18.46 -2.85
N ASN A 642 -17.98 18.20 -3.48
CA ASN A 642 -18.20 16.95 -4.23
C ASN A 642 -17.29 16.85 -5.46
N LEU A 643 -17.01 17.95 -6.17
CA LEU A 643 -16.07 17.96 -7.30
C LEU A 643 -14.62 17.68 -6.84
N GLY A 644 -14.17 18.28 -5.75
CA GLY A 644 -12.84 18.01 -5.17
C GLY A 644 -12.72 16.62 -4.55
N GLY A 645 -13.85 16.03 -4.11
CA GLY A 645 -13.95 14.68 -3.59
C GLY A 645 -14.26 13.64 -4.68
N ILE A 646 -15.49 13.12 -4.68
CA ILE A 646 -15.91 12.04 -5.58
C ILE A 646 -15.81 12.40 -7.06
N GLY A 647 -15.98 13.68 -7.43
CA GLY A 647 -15.79 14.13 -8.80
C GLY A 647 -14.37 13.89 -9.29
N THR A 648 -13.37 14.18 -8.45
CA THR A 648 -11.96 13.90 -8.78
C THR A 648 -11.71 12.39 -8.91
N VAL A 649 -12.29 11.57 -8.02
CA VAL A 649 -12.18 10.10 -8.14
C VAL A 649 -12.85 9.61 -9.44
N ILE A 650 -14.01 10.16 -9.81
CA ILE A 650 -14.69 9.81 -11.08
C ILE A 650 -13.86 10.20 -12.29
N ALA A 651 -13.32 11.41 -12.31
CA ALA A 651 -12.48 11.87 -13.39
C ALA A 651 -11.15 11.09 -13.47
N HIS A 652 -10.64 10.60 -12.34
CA HIS A 652 -9.47 9.72 -12.27
C HIS A 652 -9.75 8.39 -12.96
N GLU A 653 -10.85 7.70 -12.63
CA GLU A 653 -11.22 6.44 -13.30
C GLU A 653 -11.50 6.62 -14.80
N ILE A 654 -12.06 7.77 -15.22
CA ILE A 654 -12.23 8.07 -16.64
C ILE A 654 -10.86 8.30 -17.32
N THR A 655 -9.92 8.95 -16.64
CA THR A 655 -8.58 9.21 -17.18
C THR A 655 -7.78 7.91 -17.33
N HIS A 656 -8.02 6.88 -16.52
CA HIS A 656 -7.44 5.54 -16.73
C HIS A 656 -7.80 4.92 -18.07
N ALA A 657 -8.89 5.33 -18.72
CA ALA A 657 -9.14 4.93 -20.11
C ALA A 657 -8.08 5.46 -21.08
N PHE A 658 -7.24 6.40 -20.65
CA PHE A 658 -6.30 7.14 -21.48
C PHE A 658 -4.91 7.29 -20.84
N ASP A 659 -4.62 6.65 -19.70
CA ASP A 659 -3.27 6.58 -19.16
C ASP A 659 -2.34 5.71 -20.05
N ASN A 660 -1.07 5.51 -19.67
CA ASN A 660 -0.10 4.75 -20.47
C ASN A 660 -0.51 3.30 -20.77
N ASN A 661 -1.35 2.69 -19.92
CA ASN A 661 -1.87 1.34 -20.09
C ASN A 661 -3.21 1.36 -20.81
N GLY A 662 -4.17 2.14 -20.31
CA GLY A 662 -5.51 2.26 -20.89
C GLY A 662 -5.49 2.79 -22.32
N ALA A 663 -4.56 3.69 -22.66
CA ALA A 663 -4.36 4.19 -24.02
C ALA A 663 -4.10 3.08 -25.05
N GLN A 664 -3.68 1.89 -24.63
CA GLN A 664 -3.41 0.76 -25.52
C GLN A 664 -4.67 -0.02 -25.90
N PHE A 665 -5.79 0.21 -25.21
CA PHE A 665 -7.06 -0.49 -25.43
C PHE A 665 -8.04 0.38 -26.22
N ASP A 666 -8.78 -0.23 -27.15
CA ASP A 666 -9.84 0.43 -27.90
C ASP A 666 -11.15 0.57 -27.09
N LYS A 667 -12.18 1.13 -27.71
CA LYS A 667 -13.51 1.36 -27.10
C LYS A 667 -14.23 0.09 -26.66
N ASP A 668 -13.87 -1.07 -27.22
CA ASP A 668 -14.49 -2.36 -26.95
C ASP A 668 -13.70 -3.16 -25.90
N GLY A 669 -12.53 -2.63 -25.49
CA GLY A 669 -11.64 -3.20 -24.49
C GLY A 669 -10.56 -4.11 -25.05
N ASN A 670 -10.23 -3.98 -26.34
CA ASN A 670 -9.17 -4.78 -26.97
C ASN A 670 -7.88 -3.97 -27.08
N MET A 671 -6.75 -4.55 -26.68
CA MET A 671 -5.41 -4.01 -26.85
C MET A 671 -5.09 -3.90 -28.34
N LYS A 672 -5.29 -2.71 -28.89
CA LYS A 672 -5.26 -2.42 -30.32
C LYS A 672 -4.87 -0.96 -30.52
N ASN A 673 -3.86 -0.72 -31.36
CA ASN A 673 -3.45 0.63 -31.68
C ASN A 673 -4.57 1.40 -32.42
N TRP A 674 -5.02 2.50 -31.83
CA TRP A 674 -5.95 3.48 -32.40
C TRP A 674 -5.34 4.89 -32.49
N TRP A 675 -4.05 5.02 -32.17
CA TRP A 675 -3.29 6.25 -32.24
C TRP A 675 -2.65 6.44 -33.61
N LYS A 676 -2.44 7.70 -34.00
CA LYS A 676 -1.37 8.04 -34.93
C LYS A 676 -0.02 8.01 -34.23
N ASP A 677 1.01 7.56 -34.96
CA ASP A 677 2.37 7.47 -34.44
C ASP A 677 2.88 8.81 -33.88
N GLU A 678 2.60 9.93 -34.56
CA GLU A 678 3.02 11.26 -34.10
C GLU A 678 2.35 11.68 -32.78
N ASP A 679 1.05 11.44 -32.64
CA ASP A 679 0.28 11.74 -31.42
C ASP A 679 0.76 10.84 -30.26
N TYR A 680 1.03 9.57 -30.54
CA TYR A 680 1.50 8.62 -29.52
C TYR A 680 2.92 8.96 -29.02
N ILE A 681 3.82 9.39 -29.91
CA ILE A 681 5.15 9.87 -29.51
C ILE A 681 5.03 11.10 -28.60
N THR A 682 4.15 12.05 -28.92
CA THR A 682 3.92 13.23 -28.06
C THR A 682 3.28 12.84 -26.72
N PHE A 683 2.36 11.89 -26.71
CA PHE A 683 1.81 11.32 -25.48
C PHE A 683 2.90 10.70 -24.60
N GLN A 684 3.80 9.89 -25.16
CA GLN A 684 4.93 9.32 -24.43
C GLN A 684 5.88 10.38 -23.85
N GLN A 685 6.12 11.48 -24.58
CA GLN A 685 6.92 12.60 -24.07
C GLN A 685 6.25 13.28 -22.88
N LYS A 686 4.92 13.43 -22.91
CA LYS A 686 4.15 13.97 -21.78
C LYS A 686 4.15 13.02 -20.58
N CYS A 687 4.04 11.71 -20.82
CA CYS A 687 4.23 10.70 -19.76
C CYS A 687 5.62 10.79 -19.13
N GLN A 688 6.68 11.01 -19.92
CA GLN A 688 8.03 11.19 -19.38
C GLN A 688 8.12 12.41 -18.46
N GLN A 689 7.45 13.53 -18.79
CA GLN A 689 7.38 14.69 -17.89
C GLN A 689 6.69 14.35 -16.56
N VAL A 690 5.66 13.49 -16.58
CA VAL A 690 5.02 13.00 -15.35
C VAL A 690 5.97 12.11 -14.54
N ILE A 691 6.73 11.21 -15.20
CA ILE A 691 7.77 10.42 -14.52
C ILE A 691 8.75 11.35 -13.80
N ASP A 692 9.30 12.32 -14.53
CA ASP A 692 10.33 13.23 -14.02
C ASP A 692 9.81 14.10 -12.84
N LEU A 693 8.51 14.39 -12.80
CA LEU A 693 7.87 15.14 -11.71
C LEU A 693 7.83 14.35 -10.38
N TYR A 694 7.77 13.03 -10.44
CA TYR A 694 7.63 12.16 -9.26
C TYR A 694 8.90 11.38 -8.89
N GLU A 695 9.82 11.22 -9.83
CA GLU A 695 11.03 10.42 -9.67
C GLU A 695 11.89 10.90 -8.49
N GLY A 696 12.23 9.98 -7.59
CA GLY A 696 13.15 10.25 -6.48
C GLY A 696 12.53 11.04 -5.32
N LEU A 697 11.22 11.34 -5.34
CA LEU A 697 10.53 11.88 -4.17
C LEU A 697 10.58 10.89 -3.01
N GLU A 698 10.73 11.37 -1.78
CA GLU A 698 10.87 10.51 -0.60
C GLU A 698 9.81 10.89 0.45
N ILE A 699 8.92 9.94 0.79
CA ILE A 699 7.83 10.18 1.76
C ILE A 699 8.25 9.89 3.20
N ALA A 700 9.09 8.87 3.37
CA ALA A 700 9.65 8.43 4.64
C ALA A 700 11.08 7.90 4.39
N PRO A 701 11.93 7.75 5.42
CA PRO A 701 13.31 7.28 5.24
C PRO A 701 13.38 5.97 4.43
N GLY A 702 14.02 6.01 3.27
CA GLY A 702 14.16 4.86 2.37
C GLY A 702 12.92 4.50 1.56
N ALA A 703 11.83 5.27 1.67
CA ALA A 703 10.62 5.14 0.86
C ALA A 703 10.67 6.12 -0.32
N VAL A 704 11.48 5.76 -1.34
CA VAL A 704 11.73 6.57 -2.54
C VAL A 704 10.75 6.17 -3.64
N VAL A 705 10.03 7.14 -4.19
CA VAL A 705 9.05 6.98 -5.26
C VAL A 705 9.76 6.76 -6.60
N SER A 706 9.31 5.74 -7.34
CA SER A 706 9.59 5.59 -8.76
C SER A 706 8.49 6.28 -9.57
N GLY A 707 8.86 7.28 -10.37
CA GLY A 707 7.94 7.95 -11.27
C GLY A 707 7.45 7.02 -12.39
N ALA A 708 8.26 6.03 -12.77
CA ALA A 708 7.91 5.02 -13.77
C ALA A 708 6.88 4.02 -13.22
N LEU A 709 7.07 3.53 -11.99
CA LEU A 709 6.11 2.65 -11.32
C LEU A 709 4.75 3.33 -11.17
N THR A 710 4.77 4.62 -10.81
CA THR A 710 3.56 5.38 -10.47
C THR A 710 2.90 6.13 -11.63
N LEU A 711 3.39 5.92 -12.84
CA LEU A 711 3.02 6.71 -14.01
C LEU A 711 1.51 6.70 -14.30
N SER A 712 0.86 5.52 -14.30
CA SER A 712 -0.56 5.41 -14.66
C SER A 712 -1.43 6.26 -13.74
N GLU A 713 -1.19 6.12 -12.44
CA GLU A 713 -1.92 6.82 -11.38
C GLU A 713 -1.68 8.32 -11.40
N ASN A 714 -0.42 8.74 -11.61
CA ASN A 714 -0.08 10.16 -11.66
C ASN A 714 -0.68 10.85 -12.90
N VAL A 715 -0.71 10.17 -14.05
CA VAL A 715 -1.40 10.65 -15.26
C VAL A 715 -2.90 10.78 -14.98
N ALA A 716 -3.48 9.78 -14.32
CA ALA A 716 -4.90 9.78 -13.96
C ALA A 716 -5.27 10.92 -13.00
N ASP A 717 -4.49 11.16 -11.95
CA ASP A 717 -4.71 12.26 -11.00
C ASP A 717 -4.60 13.65 -11.65
N ILE A 718 -3.57 13.86 -12.47
CA ILE A 718 -3.37 15.14 -13.15
C ILE A 718 -4.50 15.38 -14.15
N GLY A 719 -4.88 14.37 -14.95
CA GLY A 719 -6.00 14.48 -15.89
C GLY A 719 -7.34 14.70 -15.17
N ALA A 720 -7.55 14.05 -14.04
CA ALA A 720 -8.74 14.20 -13.22
C ALA A 720 -8.91 15.63 -12.72
N MET A 721 -7.88 16.18 -12.08
CA MET A 721 -7.92 17.55 -11.56
C MET A 721 -8.13 18.56 -12.69
N ALA A 722 -7.49 18.35 -13.84
CA ALA A 722 -7.65 19.23 -14.99
C ALA A 722 -9.10 19.24 -15.51
N CYS A 723 -9.74 18.07 -15.63
CA CYS A 723 -11.14 17.95 -16.00
C CYS A 723 -12.08 18.59 -14.97
N ILE A 724 -11.77 18.44 -13.68
CA ILE A 724 -12.57 19.04 -12.60
C ILE A 724 -12.47 20.56 -12.60
N LEU A 725 -11.29 21.12 -12.89
CA LEU A 725 -11.11 22.56 -13.05
C LEU A 725 -11.85 23.11 -14.28
N ASP A 726 -11.95 22.36 -15.38
CA ASP A 726 -12.78 22.74 -16.53
C ASP A 726 -14.26 22.87 -16.16
N ILE A 727 -14.77 22.00 -15.29
CA ILE A 727 -16.14 22.09 -14.76
C ILE A 727 -16.27 23.32 -13.85
N ALA A 728 -15.34 23.47 -12.90
CA ALA A 728 -15.33 24.54 -11.91
C ALA A 728 -15.27 25.92 -12.56
N ALA A 729 -14.49 26.10 -13.64
CA ALA A 729 -14.38 27.36 -14.38
C ALA A 729 -15.69 27.82 -15.04
N ASN A 730 -16.65 26.92 -15.23
CA ASN A 730 -17.98 27.25 -15.76
C ASN A 730 -19.02 27.52 -14.67
N MET A 731 -18.66 27.40 -13.39
CA MET A 731 -19.54 27.72 -12.26
C MET A 731 -19.52 29.22 -11.97
N GLU A 732 -20.67 29.79 -11.62
CA GLU A 732 -20.78 31.16 -11.12
C GLU A 732 -20.22 31.24 -9.69
N ASP A 733 -19.39 32.25 -9.40
CA ASP A 733 -18.80 32.50 -8.07
C ASP A 733 -18.10 31.29 -7.42
N VAL A 734 -17.39 30.50 -8.23
CA VAL A 734 -16.71 29.26 -7.79
C VAL A 734 -15.76 29.47 -6.60
N ASN A 735 -15.88 28.60 -5.60
CA ASN A 735 -14.97 28.55 -4.46
C ASN A 735 -13.85 27.51 -4.65
N TYR A 736 -12.79 27.88 -5.39
CA TYR A 736 -11.63 27.01 -5.61
C TYR A 736 -10.95 26.54 -4.32
N LYS A 737 -10.97 27.35 -3.25
CA LYS A 737 -10.42 26.97 -1.94
C LYS A 737 -11.12 25.74 -1.39
N GLU A 738 -12.46 25.69 -1.44
CA GLU A 738 -13.22 24.53 -0.96
C GLU A 738 -12.95 23.29 -1.81
N LEU A 739 -12.83 23.45 -3.13
CA LEU A 739 -12.49 22.36 -4.05
C LEU A 739 -11.13 21.74 -3.71
N PHE A 740 -10.08 22.56 -3.61
CA PHE A 740 -8.73 22.08 -3.32
C PHE A 740 -8.60 21.51 -1.91
N GLU A 741 -9.24 22.12 -0.90
CA GLU A 741 -9.24 21.57 0.45
C GLU A 741 -10.02 20.25 0.54
N SER A 742 -11.12 20.10 -0.21
CA SER A 742 -11.84 18.82 -0.31
C SER A 742 -10.94 17.72 -0.91
N ASN A 743 -10.25 18.03 -2.00
CA ASN A 743 -9.28 17.12 -2.61
C ASN A 743 -8.17 16.71 -1.63
N ALA A 744 -7.57 17.67 -0.91
CA ALA A 744 -6.55 17.35 0.08
C ALA A 744 -7.07 16.46 1.22
N ARG A 745 -8.34 16.61 1.63
CA ARG A 745 -8.95 15.82 2.71
C ARG A 745 -9.24 14.37 2.32
N ILE A 746 -9.64 14.08 1.09
CA ILE A 746 -9.88 12.70 0.67
C ILE A 746 -8.59 11.87 0.62
N TRP A 747 -7.44 12.53 0.49
CA TRP A 747 -6.13 11.88 0.44
C TRP A 747 -5.42 11.75 1.79
N ARG A 748 -6.05 12.13 2.92
CA ARG A 748 -5.42 11.96 4.24
C ARG A 748 -4.98 10.52 4.44
N MET A 749 -3.73 10.35 4.85
CA MET A 749 -3.12 9.08 5.19
C MET A 749 -1.98 9.29 6.17
N THR A 750 -1.81 8.32 7.06
CA THR A 750 -0.60 8.09 7.83
C THR A 750 -0.36 6.59 7.95
N ALA A 751 0.91 6.19 8.03
CA ALA A 751 1.32 4.80 8.05
C ALA A 751 2.56 4.61 8.92
N THR A 752 2.91 3.35 9.18
CA THR A 752 4.23 2.97 9.69
C THR A 752 5.30 3.24 8.63
N ASN A 753 6.55 3.46 9.05
CA ASN A 753 7.66 3.64 8.11
C ASN A 753 7.85 2.42 7.20
N GLN A 754 7.66 1.21 7.75
CA GLN A 754 7.75 -0.06 7.04
C GLN A 754 6.72 -0.13 5.91
N ILE A 755 5.49 0.35 6.14
CA ILE A 755 4.49 0.41 5.08
C ILE A 755 4.83 1.47 4.04
N TYR A 756 5.33 2.64 4.42
CA TYR A 756 5.78 3.61 3.42
C TYR A 756 6.86 3.03 2.51
N GLN A 757 7.82 2.27 3.06
CA GLN A 757 8.84 1.57 2.28
C GLN A 757 8.23 0.48 1.38
N LEU A 758 7.28 -0.30 1.91
CA LEU A 758 6.58 -1.33 1.13
C LEU A 758 5.84 -0.71 -0.05
N LEU A 759 4.99 0.29 0.20
CA LEU A 759 4.20 0.96 -0.83
C LEU A 759 5.08 1.64 -1.88
N ALA A 760 6.15 2.33 -1.48
CA ALA A 760 7.06 2.98 -2.43
C ALA A 760 7.72 2.00 -3.42
N THR A 761 7.80 0.71 -3.08
CA THR A 761 8.35 -0.32 -3.96
C THR A 761 7.31 -1.17 -4.67
N GLN A 762 6.08 -1.28 -4.15
CA GLN A 762 5.06 -2.21 -4.64
C GLN A 762 3.84 -1.53 -5.26
N ASP A 763 3.45 -0.38 -4.74
CA ASP A 763 2.21 0.29 -5.11
C ASP A 763 2.42 1.15 -6.36
N VAL A 764 1.50 1.03 -7.31
CA VAL A 764 1.46 1.91 -8.49
C VAL A 764 0.96 3.31 -8.14
N HIS A 765 0.38 3.51 -6.95
CA HIS A 765 0.00 4.84 -6.50
C HIS A 765 1.18 5.56 -5.86
N ALA A 766 1.41 6.82 -6.25
CA ALA A 766 2.29 7.68 -5.48
C ALA A 766 1.73 7.86 -4.04
N PRO A 767 2.59 8.07 -3.03
CA PRO A 767 2.12 8.41 -1.69
C PRO A 767 1.13 9.57 -1.71
N ASN A 768 0.04 9.46 -0.93
CA ASN A 768 -1.11 10.37 -1.02
C ASN A 768 -0.75 11.86 -0.91
N LYS A 769 0.26 12.21 -0.11
CA LYS A 769 0.79 13.58 -0.03
C LYS A 769 1.21 14.13 -1.40
N PHE A 770 1.87 13.31 -2.21
CA PHE A 770 2.31 13.67 -3.56
C PHE A 770 1.16 13.64 -4.56
N ARG A 771 0.15 12.77 -4.39
CA ARG A 771 -1.12 12.82 -5.15
C ARG A 771 -1.90 14.13 -4.95
N VAL A 772 -1.60 14.90 -3.90
CA VAL A 772 -2.13 16.25 -3.70
C VAL A 772 -1.13 17.30 -4.20
N ASN A 773 0.05 17.36 -3.59
CA ASN A 773 0.97 18.47 -3.79
C ASN A 773 1.57 18.51 -5.20
N GLN A 774 1.92 17.35 -5.77
CA GLN A 774 2.49 17.31 -7.12
C GLN A 774 1.42 17.50 -8.19
N VAL A 775 0.17 17.14 -7.92
CA VAL A 775 -0.95 17.36 -8.85
C VAL A 775 -1.31 18.84 -8.90
N LEU A 776 -1.66 19.44 -7.76
CA LEU A 776 -2.22 20.80 -7.70
C LEU A 776 -1.24 21.87 -8.17
N ARG A 777 0.07 21.69 -7.97
CA ARG A 777 1.10 22.65 -8.40
C ARG A 777 1.27 22.78 -9.92
N ASN A 778 0.56 21.99 -10.72
CA ASN A 778 0.54 22.12 -12.18
C ASN A 778 -0.52 23.13 -12.68
N PHE A 779 -1.47 23.56 -11.83
CA PHE A 779 -2.64 24.33 -12.27
C PHE A 779 -2.60 25.78 -11.80
N GLN A 780 -2.84 26.73 -12.70
CA GLN A 780 -2.75 28.16 -12.39
C GLN A 780 -3.80 28.59 -11.35
N GLU A 781 -4.97 27.99 -11.36
CA GLU A 781 -6.06 28.21 -10.41
C GLU A 781 -5.60 27.99 -8.96
N PHE A 782 -4.69 27.04 -8.74
CA PHE A 782 -4.09 26.78 -7.43
C PHE A 782 -3.12 27.91 -7.01
N TYR A 783 -2.31 28.43 -7.94
CA TYR A 783 -1.43 29.58 -7.70
C TYR A 783 -2.24 30.83 -7.38
N ASP A 784 -3.31 31.08 -8.13
CA ASP A 784 -4.16 32.26 -7.94
C ASP A 784 -4.93 32.18 -6.61
N THR A 785 -5.37 30.99 -6.21
CA THR A 785 -6.12 30.77 -4.95
C THR A 785 -5.24 30.97 -3.72
N TYR A 786 -3.99 30.51 -3.76
CA TYR A 786 -3.10 30.53 -2.59
C TYR A 786 -1.97 31.58 -2.69
N GLY A 787 -1.86 32.33 -3.79
CA GLY A 787 -0.81 33.32 -4.00
C GLY A 787 0.58 32.71 -3.98
N ILE A 788 0.79 31.63 -4.75
CA ILE A 788 2.09 30.93 -4.83
C ILE A 788 3.04 31.73 -5.73
N GLU A 789 4.24 31.99 -5.23
CA GLU A 789 5.27 32.78 -5.92
C GLU A 789 6.61 32.03 -5.99
N GLU A 790 7.54 32.55 -6.81
CA GLU A 790 8.89 32.00 -6.89
C GLU A 790 9.57 32.03 -5.51
N GLY A 791 10.08 30.87 -5.07
CA GLY A 791 10.69 30.70 -3.75
C GLY A 791 9.83 29.91 -2.76
N ASP A 792 8.54 29.75 -3.02
CA ASP A 792 7.68 28.81 -2.29
C ASP A 792 7.99 27.36 -2.68
N MET A 793 7.87 26.41 -1.76
CA MET A 793 8.26 25.01 -2.04
C MET A 793 7.38 24.32 -3.10
N LEU A 794 6.11 24.71 -3.23
CA LEU A 794 5.23 24.17 -4.28
C LEU A 794 5.33 24.92 -5.61
N TYR A 795 6.11 26.00 -5.69
CA TYR A 795 6.27 26.72 -6.96
C TYR A 795 6.92 25.82 -8.02
N LEU A 796 6.32 25.81 -9.21
CA LEU A 796 6.86 25.21 -10.42
C LEU A 796 6.76 26.26 -11.53
N ALA A 797 7.87 26.47 -12.24
CA ALA A 797 7.89 27.42 -13.35
C ALA A 797 6.83 27.02 -14.40
N PRO A 798 6.13 27.96 -15.05
CA PRO A 798 5.05 27.62 -15.99
C PRO A 798 5.44 26.60 -17.07
N GLU A 799 6.68 26.63 -17.54
CA GLU A 799 7.25 25.70 -18.52
C GLU A 799 7.52 24.29 -17.99
N ASP A 800 7.64 24.12 -16.68
CA ASP A 800 7.90 22.83 -16.02
C ASP A 800 6.59 22.16 -15.56
N ARG A 801 5.45 22.87 -15.62
CA ARG A 801 4.13 22.30 -15.26
C ARG A 801 3.70 21.27 -16.28
N VAL A 802 3.27 20.13 -15.78
CA VAL A 802 2.93 18.96 -16.60
C VAL A 802 1.43 18.92 -16.87
N THR A 803 1.07 18.70 -18.14
CA THR A 803 -0.31 18.45 -18.58
C THR A 803 -0.32 17.36 -19.64
N VAL A 804 -1.21 16.38 -19.48
CA VAL A 804 -1.38 15.27 -20.44
C VAL A 804 -2.69 15.44 -21.19
N TRP A 805 -3.80 15.12 -20.52
CA TRP A 805 -5.16 15.17 -21.03
C TRP A 805 -5.80 16.53 -20.88
#